data_AF-A0A1T4VVB3-F1
#
_entry.id   AF-A0A1T4VVB3-F1
#
_cell.length_a   1.000
_cell.length_b   1.000
_cell.length_c   1.000
_cell.angle_alpha   90.00
_cell.angle_beta   90.00
_cell.angle_gamma   90.00
#
_symmetry.space_group_name_H-M   'P 1'
#
loop_
_entity.id
_entity.type
_entity.pdbx_description
1 polymer ?
#
loop_
_entity_poly.entity_id
_entity_poly.type
_entity_poly.pdbx_seq_one_letter_code
_entity_poly.pdbx_strand_id
1 'polypeptide(L)'
;MKKTLIGLAIASVLTTNVHAETASFEASTAKIVARMAELAELAKDPVNVVTDGEQKYLSYRGKNLRINYDGNVKFDLFDFDSEFETVFEFIPAEWEKYWYDGGFDIYPMGFFTAEKCTFGLYAAARGSKDNDGNYIWERPQTTHLDTRECTDLTQNASIFFNTNSLNNDLVGNLRGAVLFAQAHIVPASPDAQDTRSHLVANRTTKVMFKPEHAPTDYTAVQVSVTDRAGKLLGTLDMLHPSQLAKNVLAIPEIQNTAIDFTFNPENAFAVRDVSSEAVAAALAVNDVVELKTWNGHWLRDIVLEQNNPALDGKTFAFTSSAGYNSVVSYYQERKKTIVNGTTTVFKNVKGTWVLEDDLIFNKIGYGDGFWSAELPKEWVKPGVNFSFENQGNTGSLDNVKVGAPTELLMHTIDVGMLVEPRQGFHFQYDKEAQREYFETAPLSKMVVSEYEPVHLTEVMLPDGTLLTDHDPSEGGWHGGTMRQRIGKELISIGINNANYGIHTTTGVGESENPYLAAQLTAHNTRGVYSNGVQTHGGSGGAGMVTLDSSIGNEFSHEVGHNYGLGHYPGGFEGSVHKPAHMTNSTWGWDSSKDVFIPNFAPQNSGGESCHDDLCVPAFNNMFRFGYDSMAGGWAMYDAQRFTLYTPYAMHFIQKNLESKAVFDETSSTGFRKWDETTESMVEYTHSIDTLETTSVDPWNANADYIAGLLNNFDKVDLSTWNGHWARDISVPVASASNKGKIFTFKSDAGYHSYLDINGEQITVPNGSRLLYVSDGQTWVKDGEYNATKERKPDAFGVPVTTLVGYYDPQNTLDSYIFPALHGSYGYVYPDDAATLSANSCALEVETANGAVLKYALKNNRRNADNMNKFHVNVARSDNPVRASVICDASVLDAKAISQPTLAPVYTVQGEDTLKVATFNTFSQPNVRVQTTEYAPQQCDHANGEHNH
;
A
#
# COMPACT_ATOMS: atom_id res chain seq x y z
N MET A 1 15.82 83.57 -21.89
CA MET A 1 16.92 83.78 -22.87
C MET A 1 16.66 82.90 -24.11
N LYS A 2 17.40 83.15 -25.21
CA LYS A 2 17.46 82.44 -26.51
C LYS A 2 17.01 80.95 -26.49
N LYS A 3 16.05 80.52 -27.36
CA LYS A 3 16.23 79.87 -28.70
C LYS A 3 16.97 78.51 -28.62
N THR A 4 16.59 77.39 -29.28
CA THR A 4 15.71 77.15 -30.46
C THR A 4 15.29 75.66 -30.60
N LEU A 5 14.37 75.37 -31.55
CA LEU A 5 13.97 74.09 -32.19
C LEU A 5 15.11 73.02 -32.35
N ILE A 6 14.91 71.70 -32.56
CA ILE A 6 14.05 70.84 -33.44
C ILE A 6 13.91 69.44 -32.73
N GLY A 7 12.99 68.49 -32.95
CA GLY A 7 11.82 68.27 -33.85
C GLY A 7 11.31 66.80 -33.80
N LEU A 8 10.68 66.25 -34.85
CA LEU A 8 10.26 64.82 -34.97
C LEU A 8 11.02 64.06 -36.08
N ALA A 9 11.25 62.75 -35.86
CA ALA A 9 11.20 61.72 -36.90
C ALA A 9 10.82 60.36 -36.28
N ILE A 10 10.04 59.55 -37.00
CA ILE A 10 9.52 58.25 -36.54
C ILE A 10 10.48 57.13 -36.96
N ALA A 11 10.77 56.19 -36.07
CA ALA A 11 11.28 54.86 -36.41
C ALA A 11 10.71 53.82 -35.44
N SER A 12 9.75 53.04 -35.92
CA SER A 12 9.14 51.91 -35.21
C SER A 12 10.00 50.65 -35.37
N VAL A 13 10.69 50.20 -34.32
CA VAL A 13 11.25 48.84 -34.23
C VAL A 13 11.12 48.32 -32.80
N LEU A 14 10.30 47.27 -32.65
CA LEU A 14 10.34 46.22 -31.62
C LEU A 14 10.71 46.65 -30.18
N THR A 15 9.70 46.99 -29.38
CA THR A 15 9.72 46.60 -27.96
C THR A 15 9.50 45.10 -27.88
N THR A 16 10.56 44.30 -27.85
CA THR A 16 10.45 42.89 -27.48
C THR A 16 10.00 42.81 -26.02
N ASN A 17 8.92 42.07 -25.78
CA ASN A 17 8.63 41.59 -24.43
C ASN A 17 9.87 40.79 -23.98
N VAL A 18 10.52 41.22 -22.91
CA VAL A 18 11.57 40.41 -22.28
C VAL A 18 10.86 39.32 -21.49
N HIS A 19 10.41 38.30 -22.22
CA HIS A 19 10.19 36.98 -21.64
C HIS A 19 11.51 36.57 -20.98
N ALA A 20 11.46 36.10 -19.74
CA ALA A 20 12.54 35.32 -19.19
C ALA A 20 12.54 33.96 -19.90
N GLU A 21 13.16 33.90 -21.09
CA GLU A 21 13.32 32.65 -21.83
C GLU A 21 14.08 31.65 -20.96
N THR A 22 13.38 30.59 -20.55
CA THR A 22 13.97 29.36 -20.06
C THR A 22 14.88 28.79 -21.14
N ALA A 23 16.17 29.04 -21.01
CA ALA A 23 17.15 28.58 -21.97
C ALA A 23 17.39 27.08 -21.79
N SER A 24 17.06 26.30 -22.82
CA SER A 24 17.52 24.92 -22.96
C SER A 24 19.05 24.83 -22.91
N PHE A 25 19.60 23.63 -22.74
CA PHE A 25 21.05 23.41 -22.77
C PHE A 25 21.70 24.08 -24.01
N GLU A 26 21.12 23.85 -25.19
CA GLU A 26 21.54 24.46 -26.46
C GLU A 26 21.43 26.00 -26.44
N ALA A 27 20.33 26.58 -25.95
CA ALA A 27 20.17 28.03 -25.87
C ALA A 27 21.15 28.71 -24.89
N SER A 28 21.49 28.03 -23.79
CA SER A 28 22.49 28.52 -22.81
C SER A 28 23.92 28.44 -23.36
N THR A 29 24.26 27.40 -24.12
CA THR A 29 25.58 27.32 -24.79
C THR A 29 25.73 28.40 -25.88
N ALA A 30 24.66 28.75 -26.59
CA ALA A 30 24.66 29.89 -27.51
C ALA A 30 24.94 31.23 -26.78
N LYS A 31 24.39 31.44 -25.58
CA LYS A 31 24.68 32.62 -24.74
C LYS A 31 26.15 32.66 -24.28
N ILE A 32 26.76 31.52 -23.96
CA ILE A 32 28.20 31.42 -23.63
C ILE A 32 29.06 31.85 -24.81
N VAL A 33 28.81 31.32 -26.01
CA VAL A 33 29.55 31.68 -27.22
C VAL A 33 29.43 33.18 -27.52
N ALA A 34 28.22 33.76 -27.36
CA ALA A 34 28.00 35.19 -27.53
C ALA A 34 28.79 36.04 -26.51
N ARG A 35 28.81 35.65 -25.23
CA ARG A 35 29.57 36.34 -24.18
C ARG A 35 31.08 36.23 -24.37
N MET A 36 31.58 35.09 -24.85
CA MET A 36 33.01 34.96 -25.18
C MET A 36 33.42 35.85 -26.38
N ALA A 37 32.54 36.00 -27.38
CA ALA A 37 32.76 36.94 -28.48
C ALA A 37 32.74 38.41 -28.02
N GLU A 38 31.85 38.77 -27.08
CA GLU A 38 31.82 40.09 -26.43
C GLU A 38 33.16 40.41 -25.74
N LEU A 39 33.67 39.48 -24.94
CA LEU A 39 34.96 39.64 -24.25
C LEU A 39 36.15 39.75 -25.23
N ALA A 40 36.15 38.97 -26.31
CA ALA A 40 37.19 39.04 -27.34
C ALA A 40 37.18 40.37 -28.10
N GLU A 41 36.02 41.02 -28.27
CA GLU A 41 35.94 42.37 -28.83
C GLU A 41 36.42 43.42 -27.82
N LEU A 42 36.01 43.32 -26.55
CA LEU A 42 36.48 44.22 -25.49
C LEU A 42 38.00 44.17 -25.30
N ALA A 43 38.62 43.00 -25.49
CA ALA A 43 40.07 42.77 -25.44
C ALA A 43 40.85 43.41 -26.60
N LYS A 44 40.20 43.93 -27.65
CA LYS A 44 40.85 44.68 -28.74
C LYS A 44 41.12 46.13 -28.37
N ASP A 45 40.36 46.71 -27.43
CA ASP A 45 40.59 48.06 -26.95
C ASP A 45 41.71 48.06 -25.88
N PRO A 46 42.85 48.72 -26.12
CA PRO A 46 43.95 48.78 -25.16
C PRO A 46 43.58 49.41 -23.81
N VAL A 47 42.49 50.19 -23.72
CA VAL A 47 41.99 50.78 -22.47
C VAL A 47 41.50 49.71 -21.50
N ASN A 48 40.99 48.59 -22.01
CA ASN A 48 40.47 47.48 -21.20
C ASN A 48 41.54 46.44 -20.84
N VAL A 49 42.77 46.57 -21.38
CA VAL A 49 43.81 45.53 -21.30
C VAL A 49 44.98 45.96 -20.42
N VAL A 50 45.19 45.24 -19.33
CA VAL A 50 46.37 45.34 -18.47
C VAL A 50 47.44 44.37 -18.97
N THR A 51 48.71 44.79 -18.98
CA THR A 51 49.84 43.91 -19.34
C THR A 51 50.73 43.72 -18.11
N ASP A 52 51.06 42.46 -17.80
CA ASP A 52 52.03 42.09 -16.77
C ASP A 52 53.00 41.05 -17.33
N GLY A 53 54.29 41.36 -17.31
CA GLY A 53 55.33 40.62 -18.03
C GLY A 53 55.01 40.43 -19.52
N GLU A 54 55.00 39.18 -19.98
CA GLU A 54 54.61 38.80 -21.35
C GLU A 54 53.10 38.49 -21.49
N GLN A 55 52.31 38.63 -20.42
CA GLN A 55 50.90 38.28 -20.39
C GLN A 55 50.00 39.51 -20.48
N LYS A 56 48.83 39.35 -21.09
CA LYS A 56 47.78 40.36 -21.19
C LYS A 56 46.54 39.88 -20.45
N TYR A 57 45.82 40.80 -19.85
CA TYR A 57 44.63 40.55 -19.06
C TYR A 57 43.55 41.57 -19.41
N LEU A 58 42.33 41.09 -19.68
CA LEU A 58 41.14 41.91 -19.85
C LEU A 58 40.60 42.25 -18.45
N SER A 59 40.53 43.54 -18.12
CA SER A 59 39.88 43.96 -16.87
C SER A 59 38.37 43.97 -17.07
N TYR A 60 37.66 43.01 -16.48
CA TYR A 60 36.23 42.80 -16.64
C TYR A 60 35.57 42.60 -15.28
N ARG A 61 34.61 43.48 -14.93
CA ARG A 61 33.81 43.41 -13.69
C ARG A 61 34.61 43.20 -12.38
N GLY A 62 35.84 43.70 -12.32
CA GLY A 62 36.72 43.59 -11.15
C GLY A 62 37.64 42.35 -11.14
N LYS A 63 37.55 41.48 -12.15
CA LYS A 63 38.54 40.42 -12.44
C LYS A 63 39.49 40.89 -13.55
N ASN A 64 40.70 40.31 -13.58
CA ASN A 64 41.69 40.51 -14.64
C ASN A 64 41.84 39.18 -15.39
N LEU A 65 40.95 38.93 -16.35
CA LEU A 65 40.83 37.67 -17.08
C LEU A 65 41.98 37.55 -18.08
N ARG A 66 42.76 36.47 -18.04
CA ARG A 66 43.93 36.32 -18.92
C ARG A 66 43.51 36.20 -20.39
N ILE A 67 44.25 36.87 -21.29
CA ILE A 67 44.00 36.83 -22.74
C ILE A 67 45.03 35.88 -23.40
N ASN A 68 44.54 34.93 -24.19
CA ASN A 68 45.36 34.01 -24.98
C ASN A 68 45.89 34.67 -26.27
N TYR A 69 46.69 33.95 -27.04
CA TYR A 69 47.37 34.54 -28.20
C TYR A 69 46.42 34.89 -29.36
N ASP A 70 45.24 34.26 -29.44
CA ASP A 70 44.17 34.54 -30.41
C ASP A 70 43.24 35.68 -29.94
N GLY A 71 43.54 36.33 -28.81
CA GLY A 71 42.77 37.47 -28.29
C GLY A 71 41.51 37.10 -27.49
N ASN A 72 41.30 35.81 -27.20
CA ASN A 72 40.17 35.34 -26.39
C ASN A 72 40.57 35.19 -24.91
N VAL A 73 39.60 35.22 -24.01
CA VAL A 73 39.83 34.94 -22.58
C VAL A 73 40.23 33.47 -22.37
N LYS A 74 41.17 33.24 -21.45
CA LYS A 74 41.59 31.94 -20.92
C LYS A 74 41.43 32.00 -19.39
N PHE A 75 40.66 31.06 -18.84
CA PHE A 75 40.37 30.98 -17.41
C PHE A 75 41.56 30.41 -16.62
N ASP A 76 41.84 30.95 -15.43
CA ASP A 76 42.85 30.42 -14.53
C ASP A 76 42.38 29.15 -13.82
N LEU A 77 43.30 28.21 -13.57
CA LEU A 77 42.98 26.94 -12.89
C LEU A 77 42.62 27.15 -11.41
N PHE A 78 43.20 28.16 -10.76
CA PHE A 78 43.10 28.36 -9.31
C PHE A 78 42.02 29.40 -8.91
N ASP A 79 41.42 30.10 -9.89
CA ASP A 79 40.33 31.06 -9.71
C ASP A 79 39.13 30.74 -10.63
N PHE A 80 39.09 29.53 -11.22
CA PHE A 80 38.16 29.13 -12.28
C PHE A 80 36.70 29.45 -11.96
N ASP A 81 36.18 28.96 -10.82
CA ASP A 81 34.76 29.12 -10.48
C ASP A 81 34.37 30.60 -10.39
N SER A 82 35.23 31.42 -9.78
CA SER A 82 34.97 32.83 -9.58
C SER A 82 35.12 33.64 -10.87
N GLU A 83 36.08 33.31 -11.74
CA GLU A 83 36.18 33.91 -13.09
C GLU A 83 34.99 33.49 -13.97
N PHE A 84 34.60 32.20 -13.95
CA PHE A 84 33.49 31.65 -14.70
C PHE A 84 32.17 32.31 -14.30
N GLU A 85 31.87 32.40 -13.01
CA GLU A 85 30.64 33.04 -12.50
C GLU A 85 30.61 34.56 -12.74
N THR A 86 31.77 35.22 -12.77
CA THR A 86 31.88 36.65 -13.14
C THR A 86 31.55 36.87 -14.62
N VAL A 87 31.91 35.91 -15.48
CA VAL A 87 31.76 35.97 -16.94
C VAL A 87 30.41 35.45 -17.41
N PHE A 88 29.83 34.44 -16.75
CA PHE A 88 28.62 33.74 -17.20
C PHE A 88 27.50 33.79 -16.15
N GLU A 89 27.13 35.00 -15.70
CA GLU A 89 26.12 35.22 -14.64
C GLU A 89 24.70 34.68 -14.94
N PHE A 90 24.50 34.20 -16.16
CA PHE A 90 23.23 33.67 -16.68
C PHE A 90 23.20 32.14 -16.75
N ILE A 91 24.30 31.45 -16.41
CA ILE A 91 24.32 29.99 -16.31
C ILE A 91 23.79 29.59 -14.94
N PRO A 92 22.77 28.72 -14.86
CA PRO A 92 22.22 28.26 -13.59
C PRO A 92 23.25 27.52 -12.73
N ALA A 93 23.09 27.56 -11.41
CA ALA A 93 24.03 26.93 -10.48
C ALA A 93 23.96 25.39 -10.53
N GLU A 94 22.84 24.85 -11.02
CA GLU A 94 22.58 23.43 -11.29
C GLU A 94 23.24 22.90 -12.59
N TRP A 95 24.22 23.61 -13.13
CA TRP A 95 25.10 23.14 -14.21
C TRP A 95 26.47 22.80 -13.64
N GLU A 96 26.94 21.59 -13.93
CA GLU A 96 28.29 21.16 -13.57
C GLU A 96 29.30 21.80 -14.53
N LYS A 97 30.46 22.21 -13.99
CA LYS A 97 31.52 22.91 -14.73
C LYS A 97 32.89 22.36 -14.37
N TYR A 98 33.71 22.05 -15.39
CA TYR A 98 35.04 21.48 -15.24
C TYR A 98 36.08 22.28 -16.03
N TRP A 99 37.19 22.67 -15.42
CA TRP A 99 38.26 23.41 -16.11
C TRP A 99 39.07 22.49 -17.03
N TYR A 100 39.33 22.92 -18.27
CA TYR A 100 40.17 22.17 -19.21
C TYR A 100 41.11 23.08 -20.01
N ASP A 101 42.40 23.11 -19.64
CA ASP A 101 43.47 23.89 -20.27
C ASP A 101 43.09 25.38 -20.51
N GLY A 102 42.45 25.96 -19.50
CA GLY A 102 41.90 27.32 -19.42
C GLY A 102 40.77 27.61 -20.40
N GLY A 103 40.25 26.58 -21.03
CA GLY A 103 38.84 26.46 -21.36
C GLY A 103 38.08 25.72 -20.24
N PHE A 104 36.92 25.16 -20.59
CA PHE A 104 36.07 24.40 -19.69
C PHE A 104 35.16 23.44 -20.45
N ASP A 105 34.64 22.44 -19.74
CA ASP A 105 33.46 21.66 -20.10
C ASP A 105 32.31 22.03 -19.16
N ILE A 106 31.07 22.05 -19.67
CA ILE A 106 29.84 22.16 -18.86
C ILE A 106 28.79 21.16 -19.31
N TYR A 107 27.95 20.73 -18.38
CA TYR A 107 26.86 19.79 -18.63
C TYR A 107 25.74 19.95 -17.58
N PRO A 108 24.51 19.50 -17.86
CA PRO A 108 23.46 19.47 -16.85
C PRO A 108 23.84 18.52 -15.71
N MET A 109 23.50 18.91 -14.48
CA MET A 109 23.67 18.05 -13.31
C MET A 109 22.99 16.68 -13.52
N GLY A 110 23.74 15.60 -13.40
CA GLY A 110 23.29 14.24 -13.73
C GLY A 110 24.00 13.55 -14.90
N PHE A 111 24.83 14.25 -15.69
CA PHE A 111 25.60 13.68 -16.80
C PHE A 111 27.04 13.36 -16.40
N PHE A 112 27.22 12.24 -15.69
CA PHE A 112 28.49 11.86 -15.08
C PHE A 112 29.55 11.26 -16.05
N THR A 113 29.37 11.41 -17.36
CA THR A 113 30.36 11.02 -18.38
C THR A 113 30.57 12.15 -19.37
N ALA A 114 31.78 12.73 -19.40
CA ALA A 114 32.17 13.93 -20.17
C ALA A 114 32.07 13.83 -21.71
N GLU A 115 31.47 12.76 -22.25
CA GLU A 115 31.30 12.51 -23.70
C GLU A 115 29.83 12.55 -24.15
N LYS A 116 28.88 12.86 -23.26
CA LYS A 116 27.43 12.91 -23.57
C LYS A 116 26.75 14.06 -22.82
N CYS A 117 25.87 14.79 -23.51
CA CYS A 117 25.25 16.02 -23.02
C CYS A 117 26.25 17.10 -22.51
N THR A 118 27.34 17.32 -23.24
CA THR A 118 28.46 18.20 -22.84
C THR A 118 28.67 19.35 -23.81
N PHE A 119 28.98 20.54 -23.30
CA PHE A 119 29.53 21.65 -24.07
C PHE A 119 30.95 21.97 -23.60
N GLY A 120 31.92 21.69 -24.45
CA GLY A 120 33.32 22.04 -24.25
C GLY A 120 33.66 23.35 -24.96
N LEU A 121 34.39 24.25 -24.32
CA LEU A 121 35.05 25.39 -24.92
C LEU A 121 36.51 25.35 -24.52
N TYR A 122 37.41 25.02 -25.45
CA TYR A 122 38.84 24.84 -25.16
C TYR A 122 39.63 26.04 -25.65
N ALA A 123 40.35 26.70 -24.74
CA ALA A 123 41.12 27.91 -25.05
C ALA A 123 42.25 27.63 -26.05
N ALA A 124 42.53 28.64 -26.89
CA ALA A 124 43.67 28.66 -27.79
C ALA A 124 44.98 28.54 -27.00
N ALA A 125 45.87 27.65 -27.44
CA ALA A 125 47.13 27.37 -26.77
C ALA A 125 48.25 27.11 -27.77
N ARG A 126 49.50 27.37 -27.35
CA ARG A 126 50.70 27.09 -28.14
C ARG A 126 51.85 26.65 -27.24
N GLY A 127 52.73 25.82 -27.77
CA GLY A 127 53.86 25.26 -27.06
C GLY A 127 54.99 26.26 -26.82
N SER A 128 56.13 25.77 -26.33
CA SER A 128 57.37 26.53 -26.31
C SER A 128 57.85 26.86 -27.73
N LYS A 129 58.71 27.88 -27.84
CA LYS A 129 59.46 28.12 -29.07
C LYS A 129 60.62 27.14 -29.20
N ASP A 130 60.90 26.71 -30.43
CA ASP A 130 62.15 26.05 -30.80
C ASP A 130 63.32 27.06 -30.84
N ASN A 131 64.52 26.56 -31.15
CA ASN A 131 65.74 27.39 -31.24
C ASN A 131 65.71 28.40 -32.40
N ASP A 132 64.81 28.23 -33.37
CA ASP A 132 64.63 29.13 -34.51
C ASP A 132 63.50 30.15 -34.27
N GLY A 133 62.82 30.07 -33.12
CA GLY A 133 61.78 30.98 -32.66
C GLY A 133 60.35 30.60 -33.08
N ASN A 134 60.14 29.44 -33.71
CA ASN A 134 58.82 28.94 -34.11
C ASN A 134 58.15 28.19 -32.95
N TYR A 135 56.83 28.25 -32.85
CA TYR A 135 56.09 27.49 -31.85
C TYR A 135 56.04 26.00 -32.23
N ILE A 136 56.45 25.12 -31.31
CA ILE A 136 56.53 23.66 -31.54
C ILE A 136 55.15 23.06 -31.88
N TRP A 137 54.08 23.67 -31.38
CA TRP A 137 52.70 23.44 -31.77
C TRP A 137 51.86 24.68 -31.44
N GLU A 138 50.73 24.84 -32.13
CA GLU A 138 49.73 25.89 -31.90
C GLU A 138 48.35 25.30 -32.22
N ARG A 139 47.33 25.64 -31.41
CA ARG A 139 45.94 25.22 -31.62
C ARG A 139 44.99 26.40 -31.36
N PRO A 140 44.04 26.68 -32.25
CA PRO A 140 43.05 27.75 -32.04
C PRO A 140 42.08 27.37 -30.93
N GLN A 141 41.27 28.34 -30.51
CA GLN A 141 40.11 28.07 -29.66
C GLN A 141 39.12 27.15 -30.40
N THR A 142 38.61 26.14 -29.71
CA THR A 142 37.61 25.20 -30.26
C THR A 142 36.42 25.08 -29.31
N THR A 143 35.28 24.70 -29.87
CA THR A 143 34.08 24.35 -29.10
C THR A 143 33.56 22.98 -29.53
N HIS A 144 33.01 22.24 -28.59
CA HIS A 144 32.32 20.97 -28.81
C HIS A 144 30.93 21.07 -28.17
N LEU A 145 29.90 20.57 -28.84
CA LEU A 145 28.56 20.44 -28.29
C LEU A 145 28.05 19.05 -28.61
N ASP A 146 27.71 18.29 -27.57
CA ASP A 146 26.93 17.08 -27.66
C ASP A 146 25.62 17.28 -26.90
N THR A 147 24.50 17.05 -27.57
CA THR A 147 23.15 17.11 -26.99
C THR A 147 22.50 15.72 -26.88
N ARG A 148 23.23 14.65 -27.20
CA ARG A 148 22.74 13.27 -27.09
C ARG A 148 22.53 12.91 -25.63
N GLU A 149 21.42 12.22 -25.38
CA GLU A 149 20.99 11.72 -24.07
C GLU A 149 20.63 12.81 -23.02
N CYS A 150 20.72 14.10 -23.34
CA CYS A 150 20.35 15.19 -22.43
C CYS A 150 18.94 15.04 -21.82
N THR A 151 18.85 15.04 -20.50
CA THR A 151 17.60 15.18 -19.74
C THR A 151 17.33 16.66 -19.44
N ASP A 152 16.05 17.01 -19.27
CA ASP A 152 15.68 18.33 -18.78
C ASP A 152 16.21 18.53 -17.35
N LEU A 153 16.83 19.69 -17.09
CA LEU A 153 17.24 20.10 -15.75
C LEU A 153 16.03 20.22 -14.82
N THR A 154 15.92 19.31 -13.87
CA THR A 154 14.85 19.33 -12.87
C THR A 154 15.22 20.31 -11.75
N GLN A 155 14.34 21.26 -11.42
CA GLN A 155 14.53 22.09 -10.24
C GLN A 155 14.52 21.20 -8.98
N ASN A 156 15.61 21.22 -8.22
CA ASN A 156 15.72 20.52 -6.95
C ASN A 156 14.66 21.00 -5.94
N ALA A 157 14.27 20.11 -5.03
CA ALA A 157 13.47 20.49 -3.87
C ALA A 157 14.17 21.58 -3.06
N SER A 158 13.40 22.57 -2.59
CA SER A 158 13.89 23.70 -1.80
C SER A 158 13.27 23.78 -0.40
N ILE A 159 12.33 22.88 -0.10
CA ILE A 159 11.64 22.75 1.19
C ILE A 159 11.74 21.28 1.58
N PHE A 160 12.54 20.99 2.61
CA PHE A 160 12.77 19.62 3.07
C PHE A 160 11.94 19.30 4.30
N PHE A 161 11.30 18.14 4.32
CA PHE A 161 10.53 17.67 5.47
C PHE A 161 11.45 17.20 6.62
N ASN A 162 12.46 16.40 6.28
CA ASN A 162 13.46 15.89 7.21
C ASN A 162 14.74 16.73 7.14
N THR A 163 14.83 17.67 8.08
CA THR A 163 16.02 18.52 8.32
C THR A 163 16.79 18.09 9.57
N ASN A 164 16.60 16.86 10.06
CA ASN A 164 17.26 16.39 11.27
C ASN A 164 18.78 16.23 11.04
N SER A 165 19.57 16.52 12.06
CA SER A 165 20.95 16.02 12.14
C SER A 165 20.91 14.51 12.31
N LEU A 166 21.27 13.77 11.26
CA LEU A 166 21.29 12.31 11.29
C LEU A 166 22.61 11.81 11.88
N ASN A 167 22.54 10.74 12.67
CA ASN A 167 23.71 10.08 13.21
C ASN A 167 24.32 9.13 12.16
N ASN A 168 25.62 8.87 12.25
CA ASN A 168 26.27 7.86 11.42
C ASN A 168 25.88 6.44 11.86
N ASP A 169 25.33 5.68 10.92
CA ASP A 169 24.98 4.26 11.05
C ASP A 169 26.11 3.32 10.62
N LEU A 170 27.10 3.81 9.86
CA LEU A 170 28.13 2.96 9.24
C LEU A 170 29.36 2.72 10.11
N VAL A 171 29.97 1.54 9.95
CA VAL A 171 31.30 1.21 10.47
C VAL A 171 32.30 1.20 9.32
N GLY A 172 33.21 2.18 9.29
CA GLY A 172 34.26 2.26 8.27
C GLY A 172 34.84 3.66 8.10
N ASN A 173 35.49 3.87 6.95
CA ASN A 173 36.02 5.17 6.53
C ASN A 173 34.92 6.05 5.92
N LEU A 174 33.99 5.44 5.19
CA LEU A 174 32.77 6.11 4.73
C LEU A 174 31.78 6.15 5.91
N ARG A 175 31.29 7.36 6.19
CA ARG A 175 30.40 7.65 7.33
C ARG A 175 29.14 8.32 6.83
N GLY A 176 27.99 7.96 7.40
CA GLY A 176 26.69 8.51 7.03
C GLY A 176 25.52 7.77 7.66
N ALA A 177 24.34 8.33 7.46
CA ALA A 177 23.07 7.77 7.91
C ALA A 177 22.41 6.93 6.81
N VAL A 178 21.71 5.86 7.20
CA VAL A 178 20.97 4.99 6.31
C VAL A 178 19.50 4.97 6.72
N LEU A 179 18.64 5.22 5.75
CA LEU A 179 17.20 5.03 5.86
C LEU A 179 16.77 3.96 4.84
N PHE A 180 15.68 3.28 5.14
CA PHE A 180 15.01 2.37 4.22
C PHE A 180 13.56 2.83 4.02
N ALA A 181 12.95 2.52 2.88
CA ALA A 181 11.52 2.69 2.66
C ALA A 181 10.88 1.36 2.26
N GLN A 182 9.78 1.03 2.92
CA GLN A 182 8.82 0.00 2.56
C GLN A 182 7.43 0.66 2.58
N ALA A 183 6.45 0.14 3.32
CA ALA A 183 5.21 0.89 3.56
C ALA A 183 5.46 2.25 4.23
N HIS A 184 6.51 2.34 5.06
CA HIS A 184 7.00 3.56 5.71
C HIS A 184 8.50 3.74 5.48
N ILE A 185 8.98 4.97 5.65
CA ILE A 185 10.41 5.27 5.83
C ILE A 185 10.82 4.92 7.27
N VAL A 186 11.86 4.10 7.41
CA VAL A 186 12.44 3.63 8.68
C VAL A 186 13.96 3.85 8.71
N PRO A 187 14.53 4.38 9.80
CA PRO A 187 15.99 4.49 9.94
C PRO A 187 16.63 3.12 10.21
N ALA A 188 17.90 2.97 9.83
CA ALA A 188 18.70 1.79 10.16
C ALA A 188 18.90 1.65 11.68
N SER A 189 19.20 2.76 12.37
CA SER A 189 19.27 2.83 13.84
C SER A 189 18.11 3.70 14.39
N PRO A 190 16.95 3.11 14.72
CA PRO A 190 15.86 3.85 15.34
C PRO A 190 16.19 4.29 16.78
N ASP A 191 15.60 5.41 17.23
CA ASP A 191 15.63 5.79 18.64
C ASP A 191 14.91 4.72 19.47
N ALA A 192 15.51 4.27 20.56
CA ALA A 192 14.94 3.28 21.48
C ALA A 192 13.64 3.76 22.16
N GLN A 193 13.33 5.06 22.13
CA GLN A 193 12.08 5.63 22.62
C GLN A 193 10.98 5.66 21.55
N ASP A 194 11.32 5.48 20.25
CA ASP A 194 10.37 5.57 19.16
C ASP A 194 9.80 4.18 18.79
N THR A 195 8.54 3.95 19.13
CA THR A 195 7.84 2.68 18.84
C THR A 195 7.48 2.64 17.36
N ARG A 196 8.26 1.89 16.55
CA ARG A 196 8.05 1.75 15.10
C ARG A 196 8.30 0.33 14.59
N SER A 197 7.87 0.09 13.35
CA SER A 197 8.13 -1.13 12.57
C SER A 197 9.60 -1.25 12.12
N HIS A 198 10.06 -2.49 11.94
CA HIS A 198 11.32 -2.86 11.29
C HIS A 198 11.07 -3.32 9.83
N LEU A 199 12.09 -3.77 9.10
CA LEU A 199 11.91 -4.22 7.71
C LEU A 199 11.15 -5.54 7.61
N VAL A 200 10.18 -5.63 6.73
CA VAL A 200 9.52 -6.88 6.31
C VAL A 200 10.44 -7.63 5.35
N ALA A 201 10.62 -8.95 5.55
CA ALA A 201 11.42 -9.76 4.62
C ALA A 201 10.67 -9.97 3.30
N ASN A 202 11.42 -10.21 2.21
CA ASN A 202 10.84 -10.43 0.88
C ASN A 202 9.87 -9.30 0.44
N ARG A 203 10.20 -8.03 0.73
CA ARG A 203 9.51 -6.85 0.19
C ARG A 203 10.52 -5.91 -0.48
N THR A 204 10.16 -5.37 -1.64
CA THR A 204 10.95 -4.34 -2.34
C THR A 204 11.21 -3.18 -1.37
N THR A 205 12.46 -2.73 -1.31
CA THR A 205 12.90 -1.77 -0.30
C THR A 205 13.80 -0.74 -0.94
N LYS A 206 13.43 0.55 -0.90
CA LYS A 206 14.37 1.61 -1.25
C LYS A 206 15.37 1.78 -0.11
N VAL A 207 16.67 1.74 -0.39
CA VAL A 207 17.72 2.15 0.54
C VAL A 207 18.13 3.58 0.20
N MET A 208 18.27 4.42 1.22
CA MET A 208 18.69 5.81 1.12
C MET A 208 19.91 6.03 2.02
N PHE A 209 20.98 6.60 1.48
CA PHE A 209 22.22 6.86 2.20
C PHE A 209 22.56 8.35 2.15
N LYS A 210 22.73 8.97 3.31
CA LYS A 210 23.22 10.35 3.46
C LYS A 210 24.60 10.34 4.12
N PRO A 211 25.69 10.55 3.36
CA PRO A 211 27.03 10.65 3.93
C PRO A 211 27.17 11.87 4.86
N GLU A 212 27.99 11.76 5.90
CA GLU A 212 28.29 12.88 6.83
C GLU A 212 28.97 14.05 6.11
N HIS A 213 29.78 13.74 5.09
CA HIS A 213 30.49 14.69 4.24
C HIS A 213 30.06 14.37 2.81
N ALA A 214 29.48 15.33 2.10
CA ALA A 214 29.09 15.13 0.71
C ALA A 214 30.30 14.67 -0.11
N PRO A 215 30.24 13.54 -0.82
CA PRO A 215 31.19 13.20 -1.86
C PRO A 215 31.23 14.33 -2.88
N THR A 216 32.35 14.49 -3.59
CA THR A 216 32.37 15.40 -4.73
C THR A 216 31.36 14.92 -5.78
N ASP A 217 30.56 15.82 -6.33
CA ASP A 217 29.33 15.50 -7.09
C ASP A 217 29.54 14.45 -8.21
N TYR A 218 30.72 14.45 -8.83
CA TYR A 218 31.20 13.50 -9.85
C TYR A 218 31.45 12.05 -9.39
N THR A 219 31.00 11.64 -8.19
CA THR A 219 31.42 10.34 -7.61
C THR A 219 30.25 9.41 -7.32
N ALA A 220 30.27 8.26 -8.00
CA ALA A 220 29.31 7.20 -7.75
C ALA A 220 29.37 6.75 -6.28
N VAL A 221 28.19 6.54 -5.71
CA VAL A 221 28.02 5.79 -4.46
C VAL A 221 27.44 4.44 -4.84
N GLN A 222 28.09 3.36 -4.42
CA GLN A 222 27.59 2.00 -4.62
C GLN A 222 27.08 1.40 -3.31
N VAL A 223 26.03 0.58 -3.40
CA VAL A 223 25.58 -0.29 -2.31
C VAL A 223 25.73 -1.75 -2.72
N SER A 224 26.53 -2.50 -1.97
CA SER A 224 26.68 -3.95 -2.09
C SER A 224 25.94 -4.65 -0.96
N VAL A 225 25.20 -5.72 -1.29
CA VAL A 225 24.34 -6.44 -0.34
C VAL A 225 24.80 -7.88 -0.19
N THR A 226 24.95 -8.34 1.06
CA THR A 226 25.37 -9.71 1.39
C THR A 226 24.36 -10.41 2.28
N ASP A 227 24.23 -11.73 2.14
CA ASP A 227 23.43 -12.55 3.05
C ASP A 227 24.15 -12.85 4.38
N ARG A 228 23.43 -13.54 5.29
CA ARG A 228 23.94 -13.97 6.61
C ARG A 228 25.22 -14.83 6.53
N ALA A 229 25.52 -15.46 5.39
CA ALA A 229 26.73 -16.24 5.17
C ALA A 229 27.87 -15.42 4.54
N GLY A 230 27.68 -14.11 4.33
CA GLY A 230 28.65 -13.22 3.68
C GLY A 230 28.69 -13.38 2.16
N LYS A 231 27.73 -14.07 1.53
CA LYS A 231 27.68 -14.20 0.08
C LYS A 231 27.08 -12.92 -0.52
N LEU A 232 27.77 -12.33 -1.49
CA LEU A 232 27.26 -11.22 -2.30
C LEU A 232 25.98 -11.63 -3.04
N LEU A 233 24.92 -10.86 -2.84
CA LEU A 233 23.64 -10.97 -3.54
C LEU A 233 23.63 -10.07 -4.79
N GLY A 234 24.24 -8.89 -4.68
CA GLY A 234 24.54 -8.00 -5.80
C GLY A 234 25.09 -6.65 -5.33
N THR A 235 25.39 -5.80 -6.30
CA THR A 235 25.86 -4.42 -6.12
C THR A 235 25.04 -3.53 -7.05
N LEU A 236 24.63 -2.36 -6.55
CA LEU A 236 23.86 -1.35 -7.29
C LEU A 236 24.58 -0.01 -7.19
N ASP A 237 24.65 0.71 -8.31
CA ASP A 237 24.92 2.15 -8.30
C ASP A 237 23.71 2.87 -7.71
N MET A 238 23.95 3.81 -6.80
CA MET A 238 22.90 4.63 -6.20
C MET A 238 22.62 5.86 -7.08
N LEU A 239 21.35 6.24 -7.18
CA LEU A 239 20.88 7.48 -7.79
C LEU A 239 21.30 8.69 -6.96
N HIS A 240 21.66 9.78 -7.64
CA HIS A 240 22.09 11.03 -7.04
C HIS A 240 20.97 11.70 -6.21
N PRO A 241 21.25 12.50 -5.16
CA PRO A 241 20.22 13.17 -4.35
C PRO A 241 19.17 13.99 -5.11
N SER A 242 19.52 14.56 -6.28
CA SER A 242 18.55 15.26 -7.16
C SER A 242 17.52 14.32 -7.83
N GLN A 243 17.81 13.03 -7.86
CA GLN A 243 16.97 11.96 -8.42
C GLN A 243 16.21 11.18 -7.33
N LEU A 244 16.28 11.60 -6.07
CA LEU A 244 15.48 11.01 -4.99
C LEU A 244 13.98 11.11 -5.33
N ALA A 245 13.25 10.03 -5.05
CA ALA A 245 11.80 9.92 -5.27
C ALA A 245 11.05 11.17 -4.78
N LYS A 246 10.21 11.73 -5.65
CA LYS A 246 9.43 12.92 -5.34
C LYS A 246 8.20 12.55 -4.49
N ASN A 247 7.55 13.54 -3.88
CA ASN A 247 6.26 13.28 -3.22
C ASN A 247 5.14 13.07 -4.27
N VAL A 248 4.08 12.37 -3.88
CA VAL A 248 2.95 11.98 -4.74
C VAL A 248 2.20 13.16 -5.40
N LEU A 249 2.39 14.40 -4.93
CA LEU A 249 1.84 15.61 -5.55
C LEU A 249 2.86 16.45 -6.32
N ALA A 250 4.12 16.04 -6.44
CA ALA A 250 5.00 16.62 -7.43
C ALA A 250 4.51 16.25 -8.84
N ILE A 251 4.56 17.21 -9.77
CA ILE A 251 4.22 17.02 -11.18
C ILE A 251 5.53 16.81 -11.94
N PRO A 252 5.87 15.58 -12.41
CA PRO A 252 7.19 15.28 -12.96
C PRO A 252 7.58 16.12 -14.19
N GLU A 253 6.60 16.58 -14.96
CA GLU A 253 6.77 17.42 -16.15
C GLU A 253 7.17 18.87 -15.82
N ILE A 254 6.91 19.34 -14.59
CA ILE A 254 7.22 20.70 -14.17
C ILE A 254 8.64 20.77 -13.62
N GLN A 255 9.55 21.17 -14.49
CA GLN A 255 10.96 21.34 -14.15
C GLN A 255 11.33 22.75 -13.67
N ASN A 256 10.47 23.74 -13.87
CA ASN A 256 10.64 25.09 -13.36
C ASN A 256 9.32 25.57 -12.74
N THR A 257 9.36 25.96 -11.46
CA THR A 257 8.18 26.47 -10.73
C THR A 257 7.96 27.98 -10.84
N ALA A 258 8.80 28.72 -11.58
CA ALA A 258 8.61 30.13 -11.88
C ALA A 258 7.64 30.33 -13.08
N ILE A 259 6.40 29.85 -12.91
CA ILE A 259 5.34 29.93 -13.93
C ILE A 259 4.46 31.16 -13.66
N ASP A 260 4.19 31.94 -14.70
CA ASP A 260 3.30 33.10 -14.65
C ASP A 260 1.83 32.67 -14.83
N PHE A 261 1.02 32.84 -13.78
CA PHE A 261 -0.42 32.62 -13.78
C PHE A 261 -1.22 33.91 -14.00
N THR A 262 -0.58 35.06 -14.20
CA THR A 262 -1.30 36.28 -14.54
C THR A 262 -1.91 36.17 -15.94
N PHE A 263 -3.11 36.71 -16.11
CA PHE A 263 -3.77 36.84 -17.41
C PHE A 263 -4.52 38.16 -17.48
N ASN A 264 -4.72 38.69 -18.68
CA ASN A 264 -5.55 39.87 -18.90
C ASN A 264 -6.95 39.43 -19.38
N PRO A 265 -8.02 39.63 -18.58
CA PRO A 265 -9.39 39.29 -18.98
C PRO A 265 -9.89 40.03 -20.22
N GLU A 266 -9.34 41.21 -20.56
CA GLU A 266 -9.73 41.95 -21.77
C GLU A 266 -9.20 41.30 -23.06
N ASN A 267 -8.12 40.52 -22.95
CA ASN A 267 -7.48 39.81 -24.07
C ASN A 267 -7.86 38.33 -24.12
N ALA A 268 -8.62 37.82 -23.14
CA ALA A 268 -9.01 36.42 -23.08
C ALA A 268 -10.18 36.12 -24.04
N PHE A 269 -10.10 35.00 -24.77
CA PHE A 269 -11.21 34.53 -25.58
C PHE A 269 -12.33 33.99 -24.68
N ALA A 270 -13.48 34.68 -24.68
CA ALA A 270 -14.62 34.29 -23.87
C ALA A 270 -15.41 33.13 -24.51
N VAL A 271 -15.35 31.95 -23.88
CA VAL A 271 -16.13 30.76 -24.28
C VAL A 271 -17.60 31.01 -24.01
N ARG A 272 -18.46 30.77 -25.01
CA ARG A 272 -19.91 31.00 -24.91
C ARG A 272 -20.69 29.78 -24.45
N ASP A 273 -20.30 28.60 -24.90
CA ASP A 273 -20.98 27.34 -24.60
C ASP A 273 -20.26 26.65 -23.43
N VAL A 274 -21.00 26.24 -22.40
CA VAL A 274 -20.42 25.62 -21.20
C VAL A 274 -20.22 24.12 -21.44
N SER A 275 -19.11 23.75 -22.06
CA SER A 275 -18.71 22.34 -22.22
C SER A 275 -17.20 22.18 -22.33
N SER A 276 -16.69 20.98 -22.05
CA SER A 276 -15.27 20.65 -22.20
C SER A 276 -14.81 20.81 -23.65
N GLU A 277 -15.66 20.43 -24.62
CA GLU A 277 -15.41 20.52 -26.05
C GLU A 277 -15.30 21.97 -26.53
N ALA A 278 -16.14 22.86 -26.01
CA ALA A 278 -16.09 24.28 -26.33
C ALA A 278 -14.83 24.96 -25.76
N VAL A 279 -14.39 24.55 -24.56
CA VAL A 279 -13.11 25.00 -23.98
C VAL A 279 -11.91 24.48 -24.79
N ALA A 280 -11.90 23.20 -25.17
CA ALA A 280 -10.84 22.61 -26.00
C ALA A 280 -10.77 23.26 -27.39
N ALA A 281 -11.91 23.45 -28.07
CA ALA A 281 -11.98 24.11 -29.37
C ALA A 281 -11.52 25.59 -29.32
N ALA A 282 -11.79 26.28 -28.21
CA ALA A 282 -11.28 27.63 -27.99
C ALA A 282 -9.75 27.64 -27.78
N LEU A 283 -9.21 26.71 -26.99
CA LEU A 283 -7.77 26.59 -26.72
C LEU A 283 -6.97 26.19 -27.96
N ALA A 284 -7.55 25.41 -28.88
CA ALA A 284 -6.89 25.03 -30.13
C ALA A 284 -6.47 26.24 -31.00
N VAL A 285 -7.11 27.41 -30.86
CA VAL A 285 -6.85 28.60 -31.69
C VAL A 285 -6.59 29.90 -30.92
N ASN A 286 -6.67 29.89 -29.58
CA ASN A 286 -6.35 31.03 -28.71
C ASN A 286 -5.35 30.60 -27.62
N ASP A 287 -4.55 31.54 -27.12
CA ASP A 287 -3.55 31.25 -26.07
C ASP A 287 -4.05 31.58 -24.66
N VAL A 288 -5.07 32.43 -24.54
CA VAL A 288 -5.76 32.72 -23.29
C VAL A 288 -7.27 32.58 -23.51
N VAL A 289 -7.88 31.66 -22.79
CA VAL A 289 -9.30 31.32 -22.88
C VAL A 289 -9.96 31.52 -21.53
N GLU A 290 -11.10 32.20 -21.48
CA GLU A 290 -11.88 32.37 -20.25
C GLU A 290 -13.29 31.78 -20.40
N LEU A 291 -13.67 30.93 -19.45
CA LEU A 291 -15.05 30.49 -19.26
C LEU A 291 -15.66 31.21 -18.06
N LYS A 292 -16.84 31.80 -18.28
CA LYS A 292 -17.65 32.43 -17.23
C LYS A 292 -18.92 31.61 -17.02
N THR A 293 -19.29 31.34 -15.77
CA THR A 293 -20.57 30.68 -15.42
C THR A 293 -21.42 31.55 -14.50
N TRP A 294 -22.74 31.40 -14.59
CA TRP A 294 -23.74 32.07 -13.76
C TRP A 294 -25.01 31.23 -13.62
N ASN A 295 -26.00 31.71 -12.87
CA ASN A 295 -27.27 30.99 -12.70
C ASN A 295 -28.01 30.86 -14.04
N GLY A 296 -28.17 29.61 -14.51
CA GLY A 296 -28.73 29.29 -15.83
C GLY A 296 -27.70 29.11 -16.95
N HIS A 297 -26.40 29.23 -16.64
CA HIS A 297 -25.27 29.02 -17.56
C HIS A 297 -24.12 28.39 -16.77
N TRP A 298 -24.19 27.07 -16.59
CA TRP A 298 -23.35 26.31 -15.68
C TRP A 298 -23.32 24.84 -16.11
N LEU A 299 -22.21 24.17 -15.85
CA LEU A 299 -22.04 22.73 -15.96
C LEU A 299 -21.31 22.25 -14.70
N ARG A 300 -21.68 21.06 -14.21
CA ARG A 300 -21.09 20.49 -13.00
C ARG A 300 -19.60 20.17 -13.18
N ASP A 301 -19.27 19.48 -14.26
CA ASP A 301 -17.96 18.86 -14.47
C ASP A 301 -17.37 19.35 -15.80
N ILE A 302 -16.14 19.84 -15.77
CA ILE A 302 -15.35 20.21 -16.95
C ILE A 302 -14.03 19.43 -16.91
N VAL A 303 -13.61 18.96 -18.07
CA VAL A 303 -12.35 18.20 -18.23
C VAL A 303 -11.46 18.97 -19.18
N LEU A 304 -10.24 19.28 -18.74
CA LEU A 304 -9.20 19.82 -19.62
C LEU A 304 -8.46 18.66 -20.29
N GLU A 305 -8.17 18.83 -21.57
CA GLU A 305 -7.39 17.87 -22.34
C GLU A 305 -5.96 17.76 -21.79
N GLN A 306 -5.51 16.54 -21.52
CA GLN A 306 -4.21 16.22 -20.95
C GLN A 306 -3.29 15.61 -22.02
N ASN A 307 -1.97 15.65 -21.80
CA ASN A 307 -0.96 15.03 -22.66
C ASN A 307 -0.94 15.56 -24.10
N ASN A 308 -1.36 16.81 -24.33
CA ASN A 308 -1.32 17.45 -25.65
C ASN A 308 -0.29 18.60 -25.68
N PRO A 309 0.93 18.39 -26.23
CA PRO A 309 1.96 19.42 -26.31
C PRO A 309 1.58 20.66 -27.13
N ALA A 310 0.57 20.61 -28.00
CA ALA A 310 0.08 21.80 -28.72
C ALA A 310 -0.66 22.80 -27.82
N LEU A 311 -0.93 22.41 -26.57
CA LEU A 311 -1.46 23.29 -25.53
C LEU A 311 -0.36 24.02 -24.74
N ASP A 312 0.93 23.75 -24.98
CA ASP A 312 2.03 24.36 -24.22
C ASP A 312 1.96 25.89 -24.20
N GLY A 313 2.19 26.47 -23.02
CA GLY A 313 2.11 27.90 -22.77
C GLY A 313 0.68 28.48 -22.71
N LYS A 314 -0.38 27.72 -23.00
CA LYS A 314 -1.76 28.23 -22.98
C LYS A 314 -2.32 28.40 -21.57
N THR A 315 -3.21 29.37 -21.41
CA THR A 315 -3.88 29.70 -20.15
C THR A 315 -5.39 29.48 -20.29
N PHE A 316 -5.98 28.77 -19.32
CA PHE A 316 -7.44 28.66 -19.16
C PHE A 316 -7.86 29.31 -17.83
N ALA A 317 -8.74 30.30 -17.90
CA ALA A 317 -9.33 30.95 -16.73
C ALA A 317 -10.80 30.52 -16.56
N PHE A 318 -11.18 30.09 -15.36
CA PHE A 318 -12.56 29.78 -15.01
C PHE A 318 -13.04 30.77 -13.95
N THR A 319 -13.97 31.66 -14.32
CA THR A 319 -14.61 32.64 -13.42
C THR A 319 -16.05 32.22 -13.12
N SER A 320 -16.39 31.90 -11.86
CA SER A 320 -17.74 31.45 -11.48
C SER A 320 -18.52 32.49 -10.69
N SER A 321 -19.74 32.74 -11.14
CA SER A 321 -20.80 33.45 -10.40
C SER A 321 -22.07 32.59 -10.23
N ALA A 322 -22.00 31.30 -10.59
CA ALA A 322 -23.10 30.35 -10.43
C ALA A 322 -23.30 29.96 -8.96
N GLY A 323 -24.56 29.74 -8.55
CA GLY A 323 -24.90 29.31 -7.19
C GLY A 323 -24.51 27.85 -6.88
N TYR A 324 -24.21 27.06 -7.91
CA TYR A 324 -23.68 25.70 -7.78
C TYR A 324 -22.17 25.69 -8.07
N ASN A 325 -21.43 24.87 -7.32
CA ASN A 325 -20.01 24.64 -7.57
C ASN A 325 -19.80 23.90 -8.89
N SER A 326 -18.71 24.19 -9.58
CA SER A 326 -18.23 23.39 -10.73
C SER A 326 -16.98 22.62 -10.30
N VAL A 327 -16.61 21.56 -11.02
CA VAL A 327 -15.39 20.78 -10.79
C VAL A 327 -14.61 20.71 -12.09
N VAL A 328 -13.33 21.10 -12.06
CA VAL A 328 -12.42 20.98 -13.21
C VAL A 328 -11.46 19.84 -12.95
N SER A 329 -11.49 18.81 -13.79
CA SER A 329 -10.45 17.76 -13.84
C SER A 329 -9.35 18.22 -14.78
N TYR A 330 -8.11 18.36 -14.29
CA TYR A 330 -7.05 19.06 -15.03
C TYR A 330 -5.76 18.25 -15.20
N TYR A 331 -5.37 17.41 -14.23
CA TYR A 331 -4.16 16.60 -14.31
C TYR A 331 -4.31 15.29 -13.55
N GLN A 332 -4.21 14.16 -14.25
CA GLN A 332 -4.40 12.82 -13.69
C GLN A 332 -5.70 12.75 -12.87
N GLU A 333 -5.61 12.43 -11.58
CA GLU A 333 -6.74 12.35 -10.65
C GLU A 333 -7.15 13.71 -10.05
N ARG A 334 -6.31 14.76 -10.22
CA ARG A 334 -6.52 16.07 -9.58
C ARG A 334 -7.74 16.80 -10.14
N LYS A 335 -8.51 17.33 -9.20
CA LYS A 335 -9.73 18.10 -9.44
C LYS A 335 -9.70 19.39 -8.63
N LYS A 336 -10.14 20.50 -9.23
CA LYS A 336 -10.35 21.78 -8.54
C LYS A 336 -11.82 22.13 -8.50
N THR A 337 -12.37 22.25 -7.30
CA THR A 337 -13.73 22.76 -7.10
C THR A 337 -13.72 24.28 -7.30
N ILE A 338 -14.47 24.75 -8.29
CA ILE A 338 -14.70 26.17 -8.58
C ILE A 338 -15.97 26.61 -7.86
N VAL A 339 -15.82 27.52 -6.89
CA VAL A 339 -16.92 28.01 -6.06
C VAL A 339 -17.39 29.40 -6.50
N ASN A 340 -18.58 29.81 -6.07
CA ASN A 340 -19.13 31.13 -6.37
C ASN A 340 -18.16 32.25 -5.96
N GLY A 341 -17.96 33.24 -6.85
CA GLY A 341 -17.14 34.41 -6.59
C GLY A 341 -15.64 34.21 -6.80
N THR A 342 -15.20 33.07 -7.36
CA THR A 342 -13.79 32.80 -7.64
C THR A 342 -13.46 32.83 -9.13
N THR A 343 -12.23 33.26 -9.43
CA THR A 343 -11.53 32.99 -10.69
C THR A 343 -10.37 32.05 -10.39
N THR A 344 -10.26 30.95 -11.12
CA THR A 344 -9.13 30.02 -11.07
C THR A 344 -8.42 30.02 -12.41
N VAL A 345 -7.09 30.08 -12.39
CA VAL A 345 -6.26 30.11 -13.60
C VAL A 345 -5.43 28.84 -13.69
N PHE A 346 -5.64 28.08 -14.76
CA PHE A 346 -4.87 26.90 -15.13
C PHE A 346 -3.86 27.30 -16.20
N LYS A 347 -2.61 26.86 -16.06
CA LYS A 347 -1.55 27.05 -17.05
C LYS A 347 -1.16 25.69 -17.61
N ASN A 348 -0.99 25.57 -18.93
CA ASN A 348 -0.45 24.37 -19.54
C ASN A 348 1.06 24.52 -19.78
N VAL A 349 1.81 23.49 -19.41
CA VAL A 349 3.27 23.38 -19.62
C VAL A 349 3.55 22.01 -20.23
N LYS A 350 4.12 21.98 -21.44
CA LYS A 350 4.44 20.77 -22.23
C LYS A 350 3.27 19.75 -22.36
N GLY A 351 2.02 20.20 -22.29
CA GLY A 351 0.83 19.35 -22.35
C GLY A 351 0.18 19.03 -21.00
N THR A 352 0.78 19.45 -19.88
CA THR A 352 0.28 19.25 -18.52
C THR A 352 -0.33 20.53 -17.96
N TRP A 353 -1.58 20.46 -17.49
CA TRP A 353 -2.23 21.58 -16.79
C TRP A 353 -1.84 21.64 -15.32
N VAL A 354 -1.57 22.84 -14.81
CA VAL A 354 -1.21 23.09 -13.43
C VAL A 354 -1.91 24.33 -12.87
N LEU A 355 -2.03 24.38 -11.55
CA LEU A 355 -2.38 25.56 -10.75
C LEU A 355 -1.16 26.10 -10.01
N GLU A 356 -1.22 27.37 -9.59
CA GLU A 356 -0.19 27.97 -8.73
C GLU A 356 -0.01 27.19 -7.42
N ASP A 357 -1.12 26.73 -6.84
CA ASP A 357 -1.17 25.89 -5.64
C ASP A 357 -0.42 24.54 -5.80
N ASP A 358 -0.29 24.00 -7.02
CA ASP A 358 0.40 22.72 -7.25
C ASP A 358 1.93 22.85 -7.13
N LEU A 359 2.47 24.03 -7.46
CA LEU A 359 3.91 24.22 -7.65
C LEU A 359 4.72 24.14 -6.36
N ILE A 360 4.06 24.25 -5.21
CA ILE A 360 4.69 24.04 -3.90
C ILE A 360 5.12 22.58 -3.71
N PHE A 361 4.39 21.62 -4.27
CA PHE A 361 4.71 20.20 -4.12
C PHE A 361 5.94 19.80 -4.94
N ASN A 362 6.22 20.46 -6.07
CA ASN A 362 7.49 20.32 -6.78
C ASN A 362 8.70 20.83 -5.97
N LYS A 363 8.49 21.73 -5.00
CA LYS A 363 9.53 22.24 -4.09
C LYS A 363 9.72 21.40 -2.83
N ILE A 364 8.79 20.49 -2.52
CA ILE A 364 8.77 19.70 -1.29
C ILE A 364 9.48 18.35 -1.50
N GLY A 365 10.61 18.17 -0.84
CA GLY A 365 11.38 16.92 -0.81
C GLY A 365 11.33 16.24 0.56
N TYR A 366 11.52 14.92 0.61
CA TYR A 366 11.60 14.20 1.89
C TYR A 366 12.80 14.69 2.72
N GLY A 367 13.99 14.75 2.14
CA GLY A 367 15.21 15.23 2.79
C GLY A 367 16.32 15.45 1.78
N ASP A 368 17.27 16.31 2.12
CA ASP A 368 18.39 16.67 1.24
C ASP A 368 19.56 15.65 1.33
N GLY A 369 20.35 15.52 0.27
CA GLY A 369 21.63 14.79 0.29
C GLY A 369 21.55 13.26 0.42
N PHE A 370 20.40 12.65 0.12
CA PHE A 370 20.23 11.20 0.13
C PHE A 370 20.46 10.58 -1.26
N TRP A 371 21.56 9.84 -1.41
CA TRP A 371 21.69 8.88 -2.50
C TRP A 371 20.67 7.75 -2.31
N SER A 372 20.11 7.17 -3.37
CA SER A 372 19.10 6.10 -3.22
C SER A 372 19.21 4.97 -4.22
N ALA A 373 18.82 3.75 -3.84
CA ALA A 373 18.73 2.59 -4.72
C ALA A 373 17.55 1.70 -4.33
N GLU A 374 17.00 0.93 -5.27
CA GLU A 374 15.91 -0.01 -5.01
C GLU A 374 16.44 -1.44 -4.92
N LEU A 375 16.23 -2.05 -3.77
CA LEU A 375 16.67 -3.41 -3.48
C LEU A 375 15.62 -4.41 -3.97
N PRO A 376 16.00 -5.40 -4.79
CA PRO A 376 15.15 -6.55 -5.08
C PRO A 376 14.70 -7.22 -3.79
N LYS A 377 13.41 -7.54 -3.71
CA LYS A 377 12.79 -8.08 -2.49
C LYS A 377 13.48 -9.34 -1.97
N GLU A 378 14.03 -10.18 -2.86
CA GLU A 378 14.74 -11.42 -2.54
C GLU A 378 16.02 -11.19 -1.72
N TRP A 379 16.57 -9.99 -1.74
CA TRP A 379 17.77 -9.61 -0.98
C TRP A 379 17.45 -9.23 0.46
N VAL A 380 16.23 -8.78 0.75
CA VAL A 380 15.82 -8.27 2.06
C VAL A 380 15.39 -9.45 2.95
N LYS A 381 16.35 -10.01 3.69
CA LYS A 381 16.17 -11.20 4.55
C LYS A 381 16.92 -11.05 5.88
N PRO A 382 16.55 -11.81 6.92
CA PRO A 382 17.23 -11.78 8.22
C PRO A 382 18.74 -12.05 8.13
N GLY A 383 19.53 -11.17 8.75
CA GLY A 383 21.00 -11.19 8.68
C GLY A 383 21.60 -10.65 7.37
N VAL A 384 20.83 -9.91 6.57
CA VAL A 384 21.38 -9.10 5.46
C VAL A 384 22.31 -8.01 5.99
N ASN A 385 23.43 -7.78 5.30
CA ASN A 385 24.37 -6.69 5.61
C ASN A 385 24.65 -5.87 4.34
N PHE A 386 24.85 -4.57 4.53
CA PHE A 386 25.08 -3.60 3.46
C PHE A 386 26.49 -3.04 3.55
N SER A 387 27.14 -2.84 2.40
CA SER A 387 28.40 -2.11 2.32
C SER A 387 28.26 -0.99 1.31
N PHE A 388 28.47 0.24 1.76
CA PHE A 388 28.49 1.43 0.93
C PHE A 388 29.93 1.72 0.51
N GLU A 389 30.14 2.13 -0.74
CA GLU A 389 31.45 2.48 -1.28
C GLU A 389 31.39 3.79 -2.07
N ASN A 390 32.42 4.62 -1.88
CA ASN A 390 32.65 5.84 -2.66
C ASN A 390 34.15 6.12 -2.74
N GLN A 391 34.71 6.14 -3.96
CA GLN A 391 36.15 6.34 -4.22
C GLN A 391 37.09 5.42 -3.41
N GLY A 392 36.68 4.18 -3.14
CA GLY A 392 37.44 3.22 -2.33
C GLY A 392 37.34 3.45 -0.82
N ASN A 393 36.62 4.47 -0.34
CA ASN A 393 36.18 4.53 1.06
C ASN A 393 34.95 3.65 1.23
N THR A 394 34.99 2.74 2.20
CA THR A 394 33.88 1.83 2.51
C THR A 394 33.33 2.05 3.91
N GLY A 395 32.06 1.71 4.10
CA GLY A 395 31.39 1.63 5.39
C GLY A 395 30.33 0.53 5.38
N SER A 396 30.37 -0.37 6.37
CA SER A 396 29.37 -1.43 6.53
C SER A 396 28.22 -1.00 7.43
N LEU A 397 27.03 -1.49 7.12
CA LEU A 397 25.88 -1.50 7.99
C LEU A 397 25.50 -2.97 8.25
N ASP A 398 25.77 -3.40 9.47
CA ASP A 398 25.53 -4.75 9.96
C ASP A 398 24.37 -4.75 10.97
N ASN A 399 23.75 -5.91 11.23
CA ASN A 399 22.66 -6.08 12.20
C ASN A 399 21.33 -5.35 11.88
N VAL A 400 21.04 -5.11 10.60
CA VAL A 400 19.72 -4.55 10.19
C VAL A 400 18.60 -5.50 10.59
N LYS A 401 17.63 -5.02 11.38
CA LYS A 401 16.50 -5.86 11.80
C LYS A 401 15.53 -6.08 10.63
N VAL A 402 15.47 -7.32 10.17
CA VAL A 402 14.48 -7.80 9.21
C VAL A 402 13.62 -8.86 9.89
N GLY A 403 12.31 -8.72 9.72
CA GLY A 403 11.26 -9.54 10.32
C GLY A 403 10.77 -10.67 9.42
N ALA A 404 9.54 -11.13 9.66
CA ALA A 404 8.94 -12.17 8.83
C ALA A 404 8.58 -11.67 7.43
N PRO A 405 8.47 -12.56 6.42
CA PRO A 405 7.73 -12.28 5.20
C PRO A 405 6.23 -12.38 5.51
N THR A 406 5.64 -11.28 5.95
CA THR A 406 4.24 -11.20 6.41
C THR A 406 3.26 -11.34 5.25
N GLU A 407 2.21 -12.15 5.44
CA GLU A 407 1.15 -12.34 4.44
C GLU A 407 -0.21 -11.85 4.95
N LEU A 408 -1.08 -11.46 4.02
CA LEU A 408 -2.50 -11.16 4.27
C LEU A 408 -3.36 -11.86 3.20
N LEU A 409 -4.32 -12.69 3.64
CA LEU A 409 -5.37 -13.23 2.77
C LEU A 409 -6.68 -12.52 3.08
N MET A 410 -7.27 -11.85 2.09
CA MET A 410 -8.55 -11.17 2.23
C MET A 410 -9.57 -11.73 1.24
N HIS A 411 -10.63 -12.34 1.75
CA HIS A 411 -11.83 -12.67 0.97
C HIS A 411 -12.75 -11.46 0.94
N THR A 412 -13.44 -11.25 -0.19
CA THR A 412 -14.37 -10.15 -0.42
C THR A 412 -15.71 -10.69 -0.91
N ILE A 413 -16.82 -10.34 -0.24
CA ILE A 413 -18.18 -10.78 -0.60
C ILE A 413 -19.23 -9.67 -0.39
N ASP A 414 -20.18 -9.51 -1.32
CA ASP A 414 -21.34 -8.62 -1.17
C ASP A 414 -22.61 -9.46 -0.93
N VAL A 415 -23.31 -9.18 0.17
CA VAL A 415 -24.37 -10.04 0.71
C VAL A 415 -25.65 -9.22 0.89
N GLY A 416 -26.70 -9.65 0.19
CA GLY A 416 -28.05 -9.15 0.37
C GLY A 416 -28.92 -10.11 1.18
N MET A 417 -29.50 -9.64 2.30
CA MET A 417 -30.27 -10.46 3.24
C MET A 417 -31.76 -10.05 3.20
N LEU A 418 -32.60 -10.85 2.55
CA LEU A 418 -33.99 -10.54 2.20
C LEU A 418 -34.13 -9.35 1.21
N VAL A 419 -33.03 -8.97 0.58
CA VAL A 419 -32.88 -7.90 -0.42
C VAL A 419 -31.69 -8.24 -1.31
N GLU A 420 -31.65 -7.75 -2.55
CA GLU A 420 -30.48 -7.90 -3.43
C GLU A 420 -29.18 -7.37 -2.79
N PRO A 421 -27.99 -7.88 -3.16
CA PRO A 421 -26.69 -7.30 -2.81
C PRO A 421 -26.57 -5.81 -3.18
N ARG A 422 -25.68 -5.06 -2.51
CA ARG A 422 -25.64 -3.60 -2.65
C ARG A 422 -24.96 -3.13 -3.94
N GLN A 423 -24.08 -3.95 -4.52
CA GLN A 423 -23.20 -3.64 -5.65
C GLN A 423 -22.24 -2.46 -5.39
N GLY A 424 -21.95 -2.19 -4.11
CA GLY A 424 -21.13 -1.07 -3.63
C GLY A 424 -19.73 -1.45 -3.14
N PHE A 425 -19.20 -2.63 -3.50
CA PHE A 425 -17.92 -3.13 -2.99
C PHE A 425 -16.74 -2.66 -3.85
N HIS A 426 -16.44 -1.37 -3.79
CA HIS A 426 -15.35 -0.76 -4.56
C HIS A 426 -14.02 -1.50 -4.41
N PHE A 427 -13.61 -1.88 -3.19
CA PHE A 427 -12.36 -2.63 -2.96
C PHE A 427 -12.31 -4.01 -3.65
N GLN A 428 -13.44 -4.68 -3.82
CA GLN A 428 -13.49 -5.99 -4.49
C GLN A 428 -13.12 -5.84 -5.98
N TYR A 429 -13.68 -4.83 -6.65
CA TYR A 429 -13.59 -4.67 -8.10
C TYR A 429 -12.42 -3.77 -8.54
N ASP A 430 -12.03 -2.78 -7.73
CA ASP A 430 -10.93 -1.86 -8.01
C ASP A 430 -9.59 -2.50 -7.62
N LYS A 431 -8.81 -2.92 -8.63
CA LYS A 431 -7.52 -3.60 -8.41
C LYS A 431 -6.40 -2.64 -8.05
N GLU A 432 -6.56 -1.36 -8.40
CA GLU A 432 -5.62 -0.30 -8.04
C GLU A 432 -5.75 -0.01 -6.53
N ALA A 433 -6.98 0.00 -5.99
CA ALA A 433 -7.21 0.09 -4.54
C ALA A 433 -6.60 -1.07 -3.75
N GLN A 434 -6.60 -2.29 -4.29
CA GLN A 434 -5.98 -3.46 -3.65
C GLN A 434 -4.45 -3.32 -3.57
N ARG A 435 -3.82 -2.74 -4.60
CA ARG A 435 -2.40 -2.39 -4.60
C ARG A 435 -2.11 -1.23 -3.64
N GLU A 436 -2.90 -0.17 -3.69
CA GLU A 436 -2.72 1.00 -2.81
C GLU A 436 -2.70 0.60 -1.33
N TYR A 437 -3.62 -0.27 -0.89
CA TYR A 437 -3.63 -0.74 0.49
C TYR A 437 -2.38 -1.56 0.85
N PHE A 438 -1.86 -2.39 -0.07
CA PHE A 438 -0.61 -3.12 0.13
C PHE A 438 0.60 -2.18 0.33
N GLU A 439 0.62 -1.02 -0.34
CA GLU A 439 1.64 0.01 -0.08
C GLU A 439 1.50 0.63 1.33
N THR A 440 0.30 0.65 1.95
CA THR A 440 0.12 1.18 3.32
C THR A 440 0.42 0.20 4.46
N ALA A 441 0.31 -1.11 4.23
CA ALA A 441 0.42 -2.13 5.28
C ALA A 441 1.79 -2.86 5.22
N PRO A 442 2.35 -3.35 6.35
CA PRO A 442 3.68 -3.95 6.41
C PRO A 442 3.61 -5.42 5.99
N LEU A 443 3.38 -5.65 4.70
CA LEU A 443 3.15 -6.94 4.05
C LEU A 443 4.28 -7.28 3.06
N SER A 444 4.69 -8.54 3.02
CA SER A 444 5.46 -9.12 1.90
C SER A 444 4.53 -9.53 0.77
N LYS A 445 3.33 -10.05 1.12
CA LYS A 445 2.34 -10.54 0.17
C LYS A 445 0.91 -10.25 0.62
N MET A 446 0.05 -9.88 -0.33
CA MET A 446 -1.39 -9.75 -0.10
C MET A 446 -2.17 -10.47 -1.19
N VAL A 447 -3.09 -11.36 -0.82
CA VAL A 447 -4.00 -12.03 -1.74
C VAL A 447 -5.41 -11.51 -1.50
N VAL A 448 -6.07 -11.00 -2.56
CA VAL A 448 -7.49 -10.60 -2.49
C VAL A 448 -8.33 -11.54 -3.33
N SER A 449 -9.15 -12.35 -2.66
CA SER A 449 -10.04 -13.35 -3.24
C SER A 449 -11.45 -12.77 -3.38
N GLU A 450 -11.97 -12.73 -4.61
CA GLU A 450 -13.39 -12.42 -4.83
C GLU A 450 -14.27 -13.64 -4.58
N TYR A 451 -15.39 -13.42 -3.90
CA TYR A 451 -16.57 -14.28 -3.92
C TYR A 451 -17.66 -13.64 -4.78
N GLU A 452 -18.48 -14.48 -5.41
CA GLU A 452 -19.68 -14.04 -6.11
C GLU A 452 -20.68 -13.39 -5.12
N PRO A 453 -21.33 -12.26 -5.47
CA PRO A 453 -22.37 -11.66 -4.65
C PRO A 453 -23.54 -12.63 -4.42
N VAL A 454 -24.09 -12.65 -3.20
CA VAL A 454 -25.13 -13.61 -2.82
C VAL A 454 -26.40 -12.90 -2.34
N HIS A 455 -27.53 -13.18 -3.00
CA HIS A 455 -28.85 -12.79 -2.56
C HIS A 455 -29.48 -13.94 -1.75
N LEU A 456 -29.72 -13.70 -0.47
CA LEU A 456 -30.45 -14.59 0.42
C LEU A 456 -31.91 -14.17 0.45
N THR A 457 -32.73 -14.75 -0.43
CA THR A 457 -34.18 -14.50 -0.49
C THR A 457 -34.94 -15.00 0.74
N GLU A 458 -34.35 -15.96 1.45
CA GLU A 458 -34.83 -16.52 2.71
C GLU A 458 -33.63 -16.69 3.64
N VAL A 459 -33.81 -16.43 4.94
CA VAL A 459 -32.75 -16.46 5.94
C VAL A 459 -33.19 -17.29 7.14
N MET A 460 -32.57 -18.45 7.34
CA MET A 460 -32.74 -19.24 8.57
C MET A 460 -31.83 -18.69 9.68
N LEU A 461 -32.40 -18.41 10.85
CA LEU A 461 -31.65 -18.09 12.07
C LEU A 461 -31.28 -19.37 12.84
N PRO A 462 -30.20 -19.36 13.67
CA PRO A 462 -29.76 -20.55 14.39
C PRO A 462 -30.78 -21.07 15.42
N ASP A 463 -31.77 -20.28 15.83
CA ASP A 463 -32.87 -20.70 16.71
C ASP A 463 -34.02 -21.44 15.99
N GLY A 464 -33.90 -21.64 14.66
CA GLY A 464 -34.93 -22.26 13.83
C GLY A 464 -35.94 -21.27 13.23
N THR A 465 -35.77 -19.96 13.44
CA THR A 465 -36.65 -18.95 12.83
C THR A 465 -36.29 -18.73 11.36
N LEU A 466 -37.18 -19.13 10.45
CA LEU A 466 -37.08 -18.79 9.03
C LEU A 466 -37.67 -17.38 8.76
N LEU A 467 -36.86 -16.50 8.20
CA LEU A 467 -37.24 -15.16 7.75
C LEU A 467 -37.40 -15.15 6.22
N THR A 468 -38.51 -14.59 5.73
CA THR A 468 -38.79 -14.42 4.28
C THR A 468 -39.00 -12.97 3.87
N ASP A 469 -39.54 -12.13 4.77
CA ASP A 469 -39.95 -10.75 4.45
C ASP A 469 -39.01 -9.71 5.10
N HIS A 470 -38.76 -9.83 6.41
CA HIS A 470 -37.87 -8.97 7.18
C HIS A 470 -37.43 -9.65 8.49
N ASP A 471 -36.31 -9.19 9.04
CA ASP A 471 -35.89 -9.49 10.42
C ASP A 471 -36.71 -8.62 11.41
N PRO A 472 -37.34 -9.23 12.45
CA PRO A 472 -38.18 -8.49 13.41
C PRO A 472 -37.39 -7.56 14.34
N SER A 473 -36.05 -7.66 14.39
CA SER A 473 -35.20 -6.72 15.12
C SER A 473 -35.06 -5.37 14.39
N GLU A 474 -34.55 -4.36 15.08
CA GLU A 474 -34.12 -3.11 14.43
C GLU A 474 -32.70 -3.29 13.89
N GLY A 475 -32.53 -3.04 12.58
CA GLY A 475 -31.21 -3.04 11.94
C GLY A 475 -30.55 -1.67 12.01
N GLY A 476 -29.25 -1.61 11.71
CA GLY A 476 -28.57 -0.33 11.51
C GLY A 476 -27.08 -0.50 11.21
N TRP A 477 -26.34 0.61 11.24
CA TRP A 477 -24.93 0.63 10.87
C TRP A 477 -24.05 -0.29 11.73
N HIS A 478 -24.43 -0.57 12.98
CA HIS A 478 -23.82 -1.58 13.86
C HIS A 478 -24.80 -2.63 14.44
N GLY A 479 -26.07 -2.63 14.01
CA GLY A 479 -27.15 -3.39 14.65
C GLY A 479 -27.93 -4.32 13.70
N GLY A 480 -28.72 -5.22 14.28
CA GLY A 480 -29.57 -6.19 13.58
C GLY A 480 -29.15 -7.65 13.81
N THR A 481 -30.11 -8.57 13.90
CA THR A 481 -29.83 -10.00 14.12
C THR A 481 -29.16 -10.64 12.91
N MET A 482 -29.66 -10.38 11.69
CA MET A 482 -29.04 -10.88 10.46
C MET A 482 -27.59 -10.41 10.28
N ARG A 483 -27.25 -9.15 10.63
CA ARG A 483 -25.86 -8.66 10.62
C ARG A 483 -24.92 -9.59 11.39
N GLN A 484 -25.29 -9.94 12.63
CA GLN A 484 -24.45 -10.74 13.51
C GLN A 484 -24.47 -12.23 13.13
N ARG A 485 -25.66 -12.82 12.99
CA ARG A 485 -25.80 -14.27 12.77
C ARG A 485 -25.38 -14.68 11.35
N ILE A 486 -25.72 -13.88 10.35
CA ILE A 486 -25.52 -14.23 8.94
C ILE A 486 -24.25 -13.59 8.41
N GLY A 487 -24.18 -12.25 8.32
CA GLY A 487 -23.04 -11.54 7.70
C GLY A 487 -21.69 -11.85 8.37
N LYS A 488 -21.65 -11.77 9.70
CA LYS A 488 -20.46 -12.11 10.49
C LYS A 488 -20.30 -13.61 10.73
N GLU A 489 -21.22 -14.23 11.47
CA GLU A 489 -21.00 -15.59 11.98
C GLU A 489 -21.18 -16.69 10.94
N LEU A 490 -22.17 -16.63 10.05
CA LEU A 490 -22.40 -17.67 9.03
C LEU A 490 -21.47 -17.49 7.82
N ILE A 491 -21.44 -16.29 7.24
CA ILE A 491 -20.70 -16.01 6.00
C ILE A 491 -19.21 -15.81 6.29
N SER A 492 -18.85 -14.82 7.11
CA SER A 492 -17.43 -14.43 7.27
C SER A 492 -16.62 -15.47 8.06
N ILE A 493 -17.12 -15.87 9.24
CA ILE A 493 -16.50 -16.97 10.00
C ILE A 493 -16.66 -18.31 9.27
N GLY A 494 -17.72 -18.52 8.48
CA GLY A 494 -17.86 -19.72 7.65
C GLY A 494 -16.76 -19.83 6.59
N ILE A 495 -16.52 -18.76 5.81
CA ILE A 495 -15.42 -18.70 4.84
C ILE A 495 -14.07 -18.87 5.54
N ASN A 496 -13.86 -18.25 6.71
CA ASN A 496 -12.63 -18.43 7.48
C ASN A 496 -12.42 -19.89 7.91
N ASN A 497 -13.42 -20.49 8.58
CA ASN A 497 -13.33 -21.83 9.13
C ASN A 497 -13.27 -22.93 8.07
N ALA A 498 -13.95 -22.77 6.94
CA ALA A 498 -13.84 -23.66 5.79
C ALA A 498 -12.40 -23.71 5.24
N ASN A 499 -11.72 -22.55 5.18
CA ASN A 499 -10.32 -22.43 4.81
C ASN A 499 -9.35 -22.94 5.89
N TYR A 500 -9.78 -23.08 7.15
CA TYR A 500 -9.05 -23.80 8.21
C TYR A 500 -9.43 -25.29 8.33
N GLY A 501 -10.30 -25.80 7.46
CA GLY A 501 -10.72 -27.20 7.47
C GLY A 501 -11.54 -27.61 8.71
N ILE A 502 -12.13 -26.63 9.41
CA ILE A 502 -13.07 -26.83 10.50
C ILE A 502 -14.46 -26.94 9.87
N HIS A 503 -15.11 -28.10 9.92
CA HIS A 503 -16.39 -28.31 9.23
C HIS A 503 -17.60 -27.77 9.98
N THR A 504 -17.50 -27.59 11.30
CA THR A 504 -18.65 -27.24 12.13
C THR A 504 -18.27 -26.54 13.43
N THR A 505 -19.15 -25.66 13.89
CA THR A 505 -19.05 -24.88 15.13
C THR A 505 -20.44 -24.70 15.76
N THR A 506 -20.51 -24.05 16.93
CA THR A 506 -21.77 -23.47 17.44
C THR A 506 -22.44 -22.55 16.41
N GLY A 507 -23.78 -22.52 16.37
CA GLY A 507 -24.54 -21.59 15.52
C GLY A 507 -24.51 -20.13 16.00
N VAL A 508 -24.18 -19.91 17.27
CA VAL A 508 -24.14 -18.59 17.94
C VAL A 508 -22.76 -18.36 18.55
N GLY A 509 -22.12 -17.25 18.17
CA GLY A 509 -20.85 -16.79 18.73
C GLY A 509 -19.67 -16.87 17.77
N GLU A 510 -18.59 -16.18 18.14
CA GLU A 510 -17.41 -15.94 17.30
C GLU A 510 -16.15 -16.70 17.75
N SER A 511 -16.15 -17.23 18.99
CA SER A 511 -14.97 -17.80 19.66
C SER A 511 -14.39 -19.07 19.03
N GLU A 512 -15.10 -19.67 18.08
CA GLU A 512 -14.68 -20.88 17.36
C GLU A 512 -14.10 -20.57 15.96
N ASN A 513 -13.83 -19.29 15.66
CA ASN A 513 -12.84 -18.93 14.65
C ASN A 513 -11.45 -18.86 15.33
N PRO A 514 -10.48 -19.72 14.95
CA PRO A 514 -9.14 -19.69 15.56
C PRO A 514 -8.33 -18.45 15.17
N TYR A 515 -8.65 -17.78 14.06
CA TYR A 515 -7.88 -16.67 13.47
C TYR A 515 -6.36 -16.93 13.46
N LEU A 516 -6.01 -18.15 13.03
CA LEU A 516 -4.65 -18.70 13.05
C LEU A 516 -3.71 -17.96 12.09
N ALA A 517 -4.18 -17.72 10.87
CA ALA A 517 -3.51 -16.93 9.86
C ALA A 517 -4.04 -15.49 9.86
N ALA A 518 -3.31 -14.58 9.21
CA ALA A 518 -3.82 -13.26 8.86
C ALA A 518 -4.83 -13.39 7.70
N GLN A 519 -5.95 -14.07 7.98
CA GLN A 519 -7.04 -14.30 7.06
C GLN A 519 -8.25 -13.48 7.48
N LEU A 520 -8.72 -12.65 6.56
CA LEU A 520 -9.86 -11.77 6.73
C LEU A 520 -10.95 -12.16 5.73
N THR A 521 -12.21 -12.13 6.16
CA THR A 521 -13.34 -12.03 5.23
C THR A 521 -13.97 -10.66 5.41
N ALA A 522 -13.72 -9.79 4.43
CA ALA A 522 -14.32 -8.49 4.31
C ALA A 522 -15.65 -8.62 3.55
N HIS A 523 -16.70 -8.01 4.06
CA HIS A 523 -18.01 -8.09 3.47
C HIS A 523 -18.74 -6.75 3.48
N ASN A 524 -19.46 -6.51 2.39
CA ASN A 524 -20.57 -5.59 2.37
C ASN A 524 -21.83 -6.37 2.72
N THR A 525 -22.60 -5.93 3.71
CA THR A 525 -23.91 -6.53 4.02
C THR A 525 -25.00 -5.47 4.09
N ARG A 526 -26.20 -5.83 3.60
CA ARG A 526 -27.43 -5.09 3.89
C ARG A 526 -28.59 -6.07 4.08
N GLY A 527 -29.61 -5.67 4.84
CA GLY A 527 -30.79 -6.50 5.04
C GLY A 527 -32.09 -5.73 5.27
N VAL A 528 -33.21 -6.44 5.16
CA VAL A 528 -34.54 -5.90 5.50
C VAL A 528 -34.86 -6.18 6.97
N TYR A 529 -35.16 -5.13 7.71
CA TYR A 529 -35.48 -5.16 9.14
C TYR A 529 -36.84 -4.51 9.41
N SER A 530 -37.32 -4.59 10.65
CA SER A 530 -38.53 -3.88 11.11
C SER A 530 -38.51 -2.36 10.85
N ASN A 531 -37.31 -1.76 10.79
CA ASN A 531 -37.06 -0.35 10.45
C ASN A 531 -36.61 -0.15 8.98
N GLY A 532 -36.93 -1.07 8.08
CA GLY A 532 -36.67 -0.98 6.64
C GLY A 532 -35.34 -1.60 6.20
N VAL A 533 -34.87 -1.24 5.00
CA VAL A 533 -33.57 -1.71 4.48
C VAL A 533 -32.43 -0.97 5.18
N GLN A 534 -31.51 -1.72 5.79
CA GLN A 534 -30.38 -1.19 6.55
C GLN A 534 -29.05 -1.70 5.96
N THR A 535 -28.10 -0.78 5.76
CA THR A 535 -26.71 -1.09 5.40
C THR A 535 -25.87 -1.23 6.67
N HIS A 536 -24.88 -2.11 6.62
CA HIS A 536 -24.02 -2.45 7.74
C HIS A 536 -22.56 -2.06 7.44
N GLY A 537 -21.88 -1.41 8.40
CA GLY A 537 -20.46 -1.07 8.29
C GLY A 537 -19.79 -0.92 9.65
N GLY A 538 -18.60 -0.31 9.65
CA GLY A 538 -17.90 0.15 10.86
C GLY A 538 -17.70 -0.91 11.95
N SER A 539 -17.40 -2.15 11.60
CA SER A 539 -16.88 -3.10 12.60
C SER A 539 -15.97 -4.17 12.00
N GLY A 540 -14.78 -4.34 12.56
CA GLY A 540 -13.86 -5.44 12.29
C GLY A 540 -13.33 -6.12 13.55
N GLY A 541 -12.72 -7.28 13.36
CA GLY A 541 -12.08 -8.08 14.41
C GLY A 541 -12.19 -9.58 14.13
N ALA A 542 -11.27 -10.36 14.70
CA ALA A 542 -11.27 -11.83 14.63
C ALA A 542 -11.52 -12.40 13.23
N GLY A 543 -10.83 -11.87 12.21
CA GLY A 543 -10.93 -12.32 10.82
C GLY A 543 -12.15 -11.79 10.05
N MET A 544 -12.88 -10.81 10.57
CA MET A 544 -14.07 -10.24 9.94
C MET A 544 -13.91 -8.74 9.68
N VAL A 545 -14.45 -8.24 8.57
CA VAL A 545 -14.50 -6.80 8.27
C VAL A 545 -15.89 -6.48 7.71
N THR A 546 -16.72 -5.75 8.46
CA THR A 546 -18.06 -5.31 8.01
C THR A 546 -17.95 -3.88 7.48
N LEU A 547 -18.20 -3.67 6.18
CA LEU A 547 -17.91 -2.42 5.50
C LEU A 547 -19.16 -1.80 4.82
N ASP A 548 -19.36 -0.51 5.07
CA ASP A 548 -20.19 0.38 4.27
C ASP A 548 -19.29 1.11 3.24
N SER A 549 -18.26 1.85 3.68
CA SER A 549 -17.20 2.32 2.80
C SER A 549 -16.04 1.33 2.74
N SER A 550 -15.86 0.70 1.59
CA SER A 550 -14.71 -0.19 1.33
C SER A 550 -13.41 0.55 0.93
N ILE A 551 -13.41 1.88 0.91
CA ILE A 551 -12.27 2.75 0.59
C ILE A 551 -12.15 3.82 1.68
N GLY A 552 -10.96 4.40 1.87
CA GLY A 552 -10.73 5.43 2.88
C GLY A 552 -10.65 4.84 4.30
N ASN A 553 -11.02 5.66 5.28
CA ASN A 553 -10.69 5.33 6.66
C ASN A 553 -11.43 4.14 7.24
N GLU A 554 -12.69 3.90 6.86
CA GLU A 554 -13.45 2.74 7.38
C GLU A 554 -12.72 1.43 7.07
N PHE A 555 -12.23 1.25 5.83
CA PHE A 555 -11.42 0.09 5.48
C PHE A 555 -10.15 -0.01 6.33
N SER A 556 -9.34 1.05 6.41
CA SER A 556 -8.11 1.07 7.23
C SER A 556 -8.39 0.80 8.72
N HIS A 557 -9.50 1.30 9.25
CA HIS A 557 -9.92 1.17 10.65
C HIS A 557 -10.39 -0.25 10.99
N GLU A 558 -11.32 -0.80 10.21
CA GLU A 558 -11.87 -2.13 10.48
C GLU A 558 -10.86 -3.25 10.19
N VAL A 559 -9.97 -3.06 9.22
CA VAL A 559 -8.81 -3.95 9.04
C VAL A 559 -7.78 -3.73 10.17
N GLY A 560 -7.59 -2.50 10.65
CA GLY A 560 -6.78 -2.17 11.82
C GLY A 560 -7.18 -2.92 13.09
N HIS A 561 -8.49 -3.06 13.35
CA HIS A 561 -9.01 -3.89 14.44
C HIS A 561 -8.62 -5.37 14.32
N ASN A 562 -8.52 -5.91 13.10
CA ASN A 562 -8.07 -7.29 12.88
C ASN A 562 -6.56 -7.48 13.14
N TYR A 563 -5.77 -6.40 13.05
CA TYR A 563 -4.38 -6.36 13.53
C TYR A 563 -4.27 -6.15 15.05
N GLY A 564 -5.39 -6.17 15.77
CA GLY A 564 -5.42 -6.04 17.23
C GLY A 564 -5.26 -4.61 17.75
N LEU A 565 -5.46 -3.60 16.89
CA LEU A 565 -5.50 -2.21 17.32
C LEU A 565 -6.83 -1.88 18.02
N GLY A 566 -6.75 -1.08 19.09
CA GLY A 566 -7.90 -0.35 19.63
C GLY A 566 -8.04 1.04 19.01
N HIS A 567 -9.01 1.83 19.48
CA HIS A 567 -9.11 3.24 19.13
C HIS A 567 -8.03 4.07 19.82
N TYR A 568 -7.57 5.14 19.16
CA TYR A 568 -6.53 6.07 19.65
C TYR A 568 -5.26 5.37 20.20
N PRO A 569 -4.60 4.48 19.42
CA PRO A 569 -3.40 3.78 19.85
C PRO A 569 -2.30 4.76 20.25
N GLY A 570 -1.84 4.66 21.51
CA GLY A 570 -0.81 5.52 22.07
C GLY A 570 -1.24 6.96 22.36
N GLY A 571 -2.54 7.28 22.32
CA GLY A 571 -3.05 8.65 22.50
C GLY A 571 -2.40 9.63 21.51
N PHE A 572 -2.13 10.87 21.94
CA PHE A 572 -1.46 11.87 21.08
C PHE A 572 -0.12 11.38 20.53
N GLU A 573 0.65 10.66 21.34
CA GLU A 573 2.00 10.24 20.96
C GLU A 573 2.03 9.23 19.81
N GLY A 574 1.03 8.33 19.76
CA GLY A 574 0.90 7.30 18.72
C GLY A 574 -0.12 7.60 17.63
N SER A 575 -1.16 8.40 17.89
CA SER A 575 -2.30 8.58 16.99
C SER A 575 -2.25 9.83 16.09
N VAL A 576 -1.29 10.73 16.30
CA VAL A 576 -1.11 11.94 15.49
C VAL A 576 0.18 11.79 14.67
N HIS A 577 0.10 12.05 13.36
CA HIS A 577 1.29 12.13 12.52
C HIS A 577 2.08 13.41 12.84
N LYS A 578 3.41 13.35 12.74
CA LYS A 578 4.29 14.37 13.33
C LYS A 578 5.39 14.85 12.36
N PRO A 579 6.01 16.01 12.63
CA PRO A 579 7.19 16.48 11.90
C PRO A 579 8.43 15.61 12.15
N ALA A 580 9.38 15.63 11.23
CA ALA A 580 10.58 14.78 11.23
C ALA A 580 11.38 14.74 12.55
N HIS A 581 11.42 15.84 13.32
CA HIS A 581 12.21 15.94 14.56
C HIS A 581 11.53 15.31 15.79
N MET A 582 10.35 14.71 15.65
CA MET A 582 9.61 14.02 16.71
C MET A 582 9.53 12.51 16.46
N THR A 583 9.32 11.74 17.53
CA THR A 583 8.88 10.33 17.48
C THR A 583 7.58 10.18 16.68
N ASN A 584 7.25 8.97 16.24
CA ASN A 584 6.03 8.69 15.46
C ASN A 584 5.92 9.51 14.15
N SER A 585 7.06 9.93 13.59
CA SER A 585 7.16 10.59 12.29
C SER A 585 7.71 9.66 11.21
N THR A 586 7.09 9.71 10.03
CA THR A 586 7.53 9.07 8.78
C THR A 586 6.77 9.64 7.59
N TRP A 587 7.17 9.30 6.37
CA TRP A 587 6.33 9.35 5.18
C TRP A 587 6.10 7.91 4.68
N GLY A 588 4.99 7.68 3.98
CA GLY A 588 4.79 6.44 3.23
C GLY A 588 5.59 6.41 1.93
N TRP A 589 5.65 5.27 1.27
CA TRP A 589 6.24 5.10 -0.06
C TRP A 589 5.38 4.13 -0.89
N ASP A 590 4.98 4.55 -2.09
CA ASP A 590 4.39 3.64 -3.09
C ASP A 590 5.54 3.08 -3.93
N SER A 591 5.86 1.81 -3.70
CA SER A 591 6.99 1.13 -4.34
C SER A 591 6.82 0.87 -5.85
N SER A 592 5.60 1.01 -6.38
CA SER A 592 5.29 0.77 -7.79
C SER A 592 5.24 2.06 -8.63
N LYS A 593 4.93 3.20 -8.00
CA LYS A 593 4.97 4.54 -8.62
C LYS A 593 6.29 5.28 -8.37
N ASP A 594 7.14 4.75 -7.50
CA ASP A 594 8.29 5.40 -6.86
C ASP A 594 8.03 6.84 -6.40
N VAL A 595 7.05 6.99 -5.51
CA VAL A 595 6.72 8.28 -4.90
C VAL A 595 6.55 8.15 -3.39
N PHE A 596 6.98 9.17 -2.66
CA PHE A 596 6.67 9.27 -1.24
C PHE A 596 5.27 9.84 -0.99
N ILE A 597 4.62 9.36 0.05
CA ILE A 597 3.30 9.79 0.50
C ILE A 597 3.49 10.61 1.78
N PRO A 598 3.40 11.95 1.75
CA PRO A 598 3.62 12.76 2.94
C PRO A 598 2.59 12.50 4.04
N ASN A 599 2.97 12.74 5.29
CA ASN A 599 2.11 12.53 6.44
C ASN A 599 1.29 13.76 6.86
N PHE A 600 1.07 14.69 5.93
CA PHE A 600 0.26 15.89 6.09
C PHE A 600 -0.71 16.04 4.93
N ALA A 601 -1.80 16.78 5.15
CA ALA A 601 -2.83 16.99 4.16
C ALA A 601 -2.44 18.11 3.17
N PRO A 602 -2.76 18.00 1.88
CA PRO A 602 -2.32 18.96 0.86
C PRO A 602 -3.06 20.31 0.90
N GLN A 603 -4.11 20.44 1.71
CA GLN A 603 -4.84 21.69 1.85
C GLN A 603 -4.05 22.69 2.69
N ASN A 604 -3.61 23.79 2.07
CA ASN A 604 -3.01 24.94 2.74
C ASN A 604 -4.02 25.60 3.69
N SER A 605 -4.00 25.17 4.94
CA SER A 605 -4.94 25.56 6.00
C SER A 605 -4.25 26.19 7.21
N GLY A 606 -2.94 25.96 7.36
CA GLY A 606 -2.16 26.36 8.54
C GLY A 606 -2.61 25.70 9.85
N GLY A 607 -3.53 24.73 9.80
CA GLY A 607 -4.17 24.15 10.98
C GLY A 607 -3.26 23.19 11.73
N GLU A 608 -3.32 23.24 13.05
CA GLU A 608 -2.65 22.30 13.94
C GLU A 608 -3.39 20.95 13.97
N SER A 609 -2.68 19.87 14.33
CA SER A 609 -3.29 18.57 14.61
C SER A 609 -3.17 18.23 16.08
N CYS A 610 -4.33 18.20 16.74
CA CYS A 610 -4.46 18.04 18.18
C CYS A 610 -5.20 16.76 18.59
N HIS A 611 -4.87 16.26 19.78
CA HIS A 611 -5.58 15.21 20.52
C HIS A 611 -5.27 15.40 22.03
N ASP A 612 -6.29 15.32 22.89
CA ASP A 612 -6.21 15.52 24.35
C ASP A 612 -5.36 16.75 24.76
N ASP A 613 -5.77 17.93 24.28
CA ASP A 613 -5.15 19.26 24.49
C ASP A 613 -3.69 19.43 24.03
N LEU A 614 -3.05 18.37 23.51
CA LEU A 614 -1.74 18.41 22.87
C LEU A 614 -1.90 18.62 21.35
N CYS A 615 -1.04 19.44 20.74
CA CYS A 615 -1.10 19.80 19.33
C CYS A 615 0.29 19.76 18.67
N VAL A 616 0.34 19.40 17.38
CA VAL A 616 1.49 19.69 16.50
C VAL A 616 1.16 20.80 15.49
N PRO A 617 2.07 21.77 15.27
CA PRO A 617 1.88 22.84 14.29
C PRO A 617 1.97 22.32 12.86
N ALA A 618 1.36 23.03 11.92
CA ALA A 618 1.37 22.70 10.50
C ALA A 618 2.79 22.69 9.89
N PHE A 619 3.09 21.72 9.03
CA PHE A 619 4.32 21.72 8.24
C PHE A 619 4.36 22.96 7.34
N ASN A 620 5.51 23.65 7.36
CA ASN A 620 5.75 24.92 6.67
C ASN A 620 4.69 26.02 6.98
N ASN A 621 4.00 25.96 8.12
CA ASN A 621 2.83 26.80 8.47
C ASN A 621 1.65 26.70 7.48
N MET A 622 1.60 25.64 6.64
CA MET A 622 0.62 25.48 5.57
C MET A 622 -0.16 24.16 5.70
N PHE A 623 0.55 23.05 5.88
CA PHE A 623 0.00 21.71 5.73
C PHE A 623 -0.21 21.03 7.09
N ARG A 624 -1.48 20.75 7.41
CA ARG A 624 -1.87 20.11 8.67
C ARG A 624 -1.48 18.62 8.66
N PHE A 625 -0.89 18.12 9.73
CA PHE A 625 -0.53 16.70 9.85
C PHE A 625 -1.75 15.77 9.88
N GLY A 626 -1.61 14.55 9.36
CA GLY A 626 -2.64 13.51 9.41
C GLY A 626 -2.86 12.92 10.81
N TYR A 627 -3.77 11.95 10.87
CA TYR A 627 -4.05 11.14 12.06
C TYR A 627 -4.00 9.66 11.68
N ASP A 628 -3.75 8.80 12.66
CA ASP A 628 -3.87 7.35 12.51
C ASP A 628 -5.31 6.94 12.12
N SER A 629 -5.45 5.82 11.41
CA SER A 629 -6.76 5.33 11.00
C SER A 629 -7.68 5.02 12.18
N MET A 630 -7.11 4.63 13.32
CA MET A 630 -7.82 4.32 14.56
C MET A 630 -8.20 5.56 15.38
N ALA A 631 -7.91 6.76 14.87
CA ALA A 631 -8.06 8.05 15.56
C ALA A 631 -8.79 9.12 14.73
N GLY A 632 -9.56 8.71 13.71
CA GLY A 632 -10.29 9.62 12.83
C GLY A 632 -9.44 10.20 11.68
N GLY A 633 -8.36 9.53 11.29
CA GLY A 633 -7.62 9.83 10.07
C GLY A 633 -8.45 9.66 8.80
N TRP A 634 -7.85 10.05 7.66
CA TRP A 634 -8.45 9.93 6.34
C TRP A 634 -7.38 9.74 5.27
N ALA A 635 -7.78 9.27 4.09
CA ALA A 635 -6.93 9.25 2.91
C ALA A 635 -6.64 10.70 2.46
N MET A 636 -5.40 11.15 2.63
CA MET A 636 -5.02 12.55 2.38
C MET A 636 -4.81 12.87 0.89
N TYR A 637 -4.72 11.86 0.04
CA TYR A 637 -4.38 11.97 -1.39
C TYR A 637 -5.28 11.05 -2.22
N ASP A 638 -5.77 11.52 -3.36
CA ASP A 638 -6.56 10.67 -4.27
C ASP A 638 -5.74 9.50 -4.85
N ALA A 639 -4.42 9.66 -4.97
CA ALA A 639 -3.49 8.63 -5.47
C ALA A 639 -3.09 7.56 -4.43
N GLN A 640 -3.57 7.69 -3.18
CA GLN A 640 -3.43 6.72 -2.10
C GLN A 640 -4.67 6.79 -1.20
N ARG A 641 -5.70 6.01 -1.56
CA ARG A 641 -7.08 6.13 -1.07
C ARG A 641 -7.32 5.44 0.27
N PHE A 642 -6.26 5.05 0.97
CA PHE A 642 -6.31 4.51 2.33
C PHE A 642 -5.63 5.44 3.32
N THR A 643 -6.07 5.39 4.57
CA THR A 643 -5.49 6.21 5.62
C THR A 643 -4.11 5.67 5.99
N LEU A 644 -3.09 6.53 5.94
CA LEU A 644 -1.73 6.20 6.38
C LEU A 644 -1.71 5.92 7.88
N TYR A 645 -1.44 4.68 8.26
CA TYR A 645 -1.18 4.30 9.66
C TYR A 645 0.01 5.10 10.22
N THR A 646 0.06 5.33 11.53
CA THR A 646 1.25 5.94 12.15
C THR A 646 2.36 4.90 12.39
N PRO A 647 3.64 5.29 12.55
CA PRO A 647 4.71 4.37 12.95
C PRO A 647 4.38 3.52 14.19
N TYR A 648 3.71 4.12 15.18
CA TYR A 648 3.23 3.47 16.39
C TYR A 648 2.22 2.36 16.07
N ALA A 649 1.18 2.65 15.28
CA ALA A 649 0.23 1.64 14.84
C ALA A 649 0.93 0.52 14.03
N MET A 650 1.80 0.90 13.09
CA MET A 650 2.53 -0.05 12.24
C MET A 650 3.43 -1.02 13.00
N HIS A 651 4.01 -0.61 14.13
CA HIS A 651 4.72 -1.52 15.03
C HIS A 651 3.84 -2.69 15.48
N PHE A 652 2.62 -2.39 15.96
CA PHE A 652 1.68 -3.41 16.41
C PHE A 652 1.06 -4.20 15.25
N ILE A 653 0.82 -3.57 14.10
CA ILE A 653 0.37 -4.26 12.89
C ILE A 653 1.39 -5.31 12.44
N GLN A 654 2.66 -4.91 12.28
CA GLN A 654 3.73 -5.83 11.90
C GLN A 654 3.86 -6.98 12.91
N LYS A 655 3.92 -6.67 14.21
CA LYS A 655 3.99 -7.69 15.26
C LYS A 655 2.79 -8.64 15.26
N ASN A 656 1.58 -8.15 14.95
CA ASN A 656 0.41 -9.00 14.81
C ASN A 656 0.55 -9.96 13.63
N LEU A 657 0.99 -9.46 12.47
CA LEU A 657 1.20 -10.27 11.27
C LEU A 657 2.31 -11.32 11.47
N GLU A 658 3.43 -10.94 12.09
CA GLU A 658 4.52 -11.87 12.46
C GLU A 658 4.06 -12.95 13.46
N SER A 659 3.04 -12.66 14.29
CA SER A 659 2.46 -13.65 15.21
C SER A 659 1.58 -14.71 14.55
N LYS A 660 1.21 -14.55 13.28
CA LYS A 660 0.30 -15.46 12.56
C LYS A 660 1.04 -16.57 11.82
N ALA A 661 0.34 -17.66 11.56
CA ALA A 661 0.79 -18.64 10.58
C ALA A 661 0.45 -18.17 9.15
N VAL A 662 1.12 -18.76 8.17
CA VAL A 662 0.84 -18.63 6.74
C VAL A 662 0.53 -20.01 6.17
N PHE A 663 -0.34 -20.07 5.16
CA PHE A 663 -0.59 -21.29 4.40
C PHE A 663 0.56 -21.52 3.41
N ASP A 664 1.16 -22.70 3.40
CA ASP A 664 2.30 -23.02 2.53
C ASP A 664 2.18 -24.45 1.97
N GLU A 665 2.01 -24.55 0.65
CA GLU A 665 1.95 -25.83 -0.07
C GLU A 665 3.25 -26.64 0.06
N THR A 666 4.40 -25.96 0.20
CA THR A 666 5.72 -26.60 0.33
C THR A 666 6.01 -27.11 1.75
N SER A 667 5.17 -26.74 2.72
CA SER A 667 5.26 -27.22 4.10
C SER A 667 4.73 -28.66 4.23
N SER A 668 5.39 -29.46 5.06
CA SER A 668 4.94 -30.82 5.36
C SER A 668 3.61 -30.81 6.12
N THR A 669 3.41 -29.81 6.98
CA THR A 669 2.18 -29.55 7.75
C THR A 669 1.12 -28.75 6.97
N GLY A 670 1.51 -28.10 5.86
CA GLY A 670 0.66 -27.18 5.09
C GLY A 670 0.66 -25.73 5.61
N PHE A 671 1.42 -25.44 6.67
CA PHE A 671 1.53 -24.12 7.27
C PHE A 671 2.95 -23.85 7.75
N ARG A 672 3.34 -22.58 7.72
CA ARG A 672 4.52 -22.09 8.43
C ARG A 672 4.16 -21.02 9.43
N LYS A 673 5.02 -20.82 10.42
CA LYS A 673 4.95 -19.70 11.35
C LYS A 673 6.34 -19.10 11.55
N TRP A 674 6.40 -17.79 11.76
CA TRP A 674 7.65 -17.12 12.13
C TRP A 674 8.12 -17.53 13.53
N ASP A 675 9.41 -17.85 13.64
CA ASP A 675 10.11 -18.00 14.92
C ASP A 675 11.17 -16.90 15.05
N GLU A 676 10.94 -15.99 16.01
CA GLU A 676 11.86 -14.89 16.33
C GLU A 676 13.26 -15.36 16.77
N THR A 677 13.37 -16.60 17.28
CA THR A 677 14.64 -17.15 17.81
C THR A 677 15.58 -17.58 16.68
N THR A 678 15.05 -18.23 15.65
CA THR A 678 15.81 -18.64 14.45
C THR A 678 15.80 -17.58 13.35
N GLU A 679 14.90 -16.59 13.46
CA GLU A 679 14.54 -15.62 12.44
C GLU A 679 14.18 -16.30 11.12
N SER A 680 13.26 -17.27 11.19
CA SER A 680 12.87 -18.08 10.03
C SER A 680 11.41 -18.55 10.08
N MET A 681 10.87 -18.95 8.92
CA MET A 681 9.54 -19.55 8.81
C MET A 681 9.62 -21.07 9.02
N VAL A 682 9.27 -21.52 10.22
CA VAL A 682 9.30 -22.94 10.62
C VAL A 682 7.94 -23.62 10.38
N GLU A 683 7.92 -24.96 10.32
CA GLU A 683 6.68 -25.75 10.18
C GLU A 683 5.70 -25.46 11.33
N TYR A 684 4.39 -25.42 11.04
CA TYR A 684 3.34 -25.20 12.02
C TYR A 684 2.21 -26.22 11.89
N THR A 685 2.02 -27.08 12.89
CA THR A 685 0.90 -28.03 12.89
C THR A 685 -0.41 -27.33 13.31
N HIS A 686 -1.30 -27.10 12.35
CA HIS A 686 -2.71 -26.77 12.63
C HIS A 686 -3.49 -28.03 13.04
N SER A 687 -4.38 -27.90 14.03
CA SER A 687 -5.21 -28.98 14.55
C SER A 687 -6.60 -28.49 14.95
N ILE A 688 -7.62 -29.32 14.77
CA ILE A 688 -9.04 -29.02 15.03
C ILE A 688 -9.61 -29.91 16.16
N ASP A 689 -10.58 -29.40 16.92
CA ASP A 689 -11.22 -30.14 18.03
C ASP A 689 -12.12 -31.29 17.55
N THR A 690 -11.74 -32.50 17.90
CA THR A 690 -12.50 -33.71 17.57
C THR A 690 -13.57 -34.08 18.59
N LEU A 691 -13.46 -33.64 19.85
CA LEU A 691 -14.30 -34.13 20.94
C LEU A 691 -15.75 -33.62 20.87
N GLU A 692 -16.70 -34.46 21.26
CA GLU A 692 -18.03 -34.01 21.67
C GLU A 692 -17.93 -33.47 23.11
N THR A 693 -18.04 -32.14 23.30
CA THR A 693 -17.93 -31.51 24.63
C THR A 693 -19.26 -30.88 25.06
N THR A 694 -19.62 -31.07 26.33
CA THR A 694 -20.76 -30.41 26.98
C THR A 694 -20.38 -29.89 28.37
N SER A 695 -21.26 -29.10 28.98
CA SER A 695 -21.13 -28.61 30.35
C SER A 695 -22.25 -29.15 31.24
N VAL A 696 -21.99 -29.24 32.55
CA VAL A 696 -22.98 -29.62 33.56
C VAL A 696 -23.09 -28.55 34.65
N ASP A 697 -24.32 -28.18 35.00
CA ASP A 697 -24.57 -27.26 36.12
C ASP A 697 -24.21 -27.91 37.46
N PRO A 698 -23.68 -27.17 38.45
CA PRO A 698 -23.28 -27.72 39.74
C PRO A 698 -24.40 -28.48 40.47
N TRP A 699 -25.63 -27.98 40.44
CA TRP A 699 -26.79 -28.63 41.09
C TRP A 699 -27.26 -29.91 40.37
N ASN A 700 -26.85 -30.10 39.11
CA ASN A 700 -27.12 -31.29 38.31
C ASN A 700 -25.93 -32.28 38.29
N ALA A 701 -24.76 -31.90 38.83
CA ALA A 701 -23.50 -32.64 38.70
C ALA A 701 -23.41 -33.87 39.63
N ASN A 702 -24.31 -34.83 39.44
CA ASN A 702 -24.30 -36.13 40.10
C ASN A 702 -23.94 -37.28 39.14
N ALA A 703 -23.56 -38.42 39.70
CA ALA A 703 -23.04 -39.57 38.97
C ALA A 703 -23.98 -40.07 37.85
N ASP A 704 -25.29 -40.16 38.11
CA ASP A 704 -26.27 -40.64 37.12
C ASP A 704 -26.49 -39.64 35.98
N TYR A 705 -26.56 -38.34 36.30
CA TYR A 705 -26.72 -37.29 35.29
C TYR A 705 -25.47 -37.17 34.40
N ILE A 706 -24.27 -37.21 34.99
CA ILE A 706 -23.01 -37.20 34.24
C ILE A 706 -22.84 -38.49 33.42
N ALA A 707 -23.26 -39.65 33.92
CA ALA A 707 -23.33 -40.87 33.10
C ALA A 707 -24.24 -40.69 31.88
N GLY A 708 -25.40 -40.04 32.06
CA GLY A 708 -26.32 -39.68 30.98
C GLY A 708 -25.64 -38.87 29.88
N LEU A 709 -24.90 -37.82 30.25
CA LEU A 709 -24.14 -36.98 29.32
C LEU A 709 -23.02 -37.76 28.61
N LEU A 710 -22.26 -38.57 29.33
CA LEU A 710 -21.11 -39.31 28.79
C LEU A 710 -21.46 -40.41 27.77
N ASN A 711 -22.74 -40.76 27.62
CA ASN A 711 -23.19 -41.60 26.50
C ASN A 711 -23.04 -40.90 25.15
N ASN A 712 -23.26 -39.58 25.11
CA ASN A 712 -23.34 -38.79 23.88
C ASN A 712 -22.14 -37.84 23.71
N PHE A 713 -21.51 -37.44 24.81
CA PHE A 713 -20.37 -36.53 24.84
C PHE A 713 -19.10 -37.26 25.30
N ASP A 714 -17.94 -36.84 24.79
CA ASP A 714 -16.62 -37.33 25.21
C ASP A 714 -16.11 -36.63 26.45
N LYS A 715 -16.51 -35.37 26.63
CA LYS A 715 -16.05 -34.49 27.70
C LYS A 715 -17.20 -33.74 28.36
N VAL A 716 -17.23 -33.78 29.69
CA VAL A 716 -18.15 -33.02 30.54
C VAL A 716 -17.35 -32.02 31.38
N ASP A 717 -17.61 -30.73 31.18
CA ASP A 717 -17.00 -29.65 31.94
C ASP A 717 -17.94 -29.13 33.04
N LEU A 718 -17.44 -29.02 34.26
CA LEU A 718 -18.11 -28.39 35.39
C LEU A 718 -17.36 -27.12 35.80
N SER A 719 -18.09 -26.02 35.99
CA SER A 719 -17.54 -24.76 36.51
C SER A 719 -18.39 -24.18 37.63
N THR A 720 -17.78 -23.79 38.74
CA THR A 720 -18.45 -23.10 39.86
C THR A 720 -17.91 -21.69 40.08
N TRP A 721 -18.79 -20.75 40.45
CA TRP A 721 -18.45 -19.40 40.88
C TRP A 721 -19.45 -18.90 41.94
N ASN A 722 -19.26 -17.69 42.46
CA ASN A 722 -20.17 -17.13 43.46
C ASN A 722 -21.58 -16.94 42.87
N GLY A 723 -22.58 -17.64 43.44
CA GLY A 723 -23.95 -17.70 42.92
C GLY A 723 -24.23 -18.88 41.97
N HIS A 724 -23.19 -19.62 41.55
CA HIS A 724 -23.29 -20.80 40.69
C HIS A 724 -22.42 -21.93 41.27
N TRP A 725 -22.92 -22.56 42.33
CA TRP A 725 -22.16 -23.51 43.13
C TRP A 725 -23.07 -24.57 43.74
N ALA A 726 -22.54 -25.78 43.87
CA ALA A 726 -23.14 -26.86 44.64
C ALA A 726 -22.07 -27.48 45.55
N ARG A 727 -22.51 -27.95 46.72
CA ARG A 727 -21.60 -28.49 47.72
C ARG A 727 -21.04 -29.85 47.32
N ASP A 728 -21.92 -30.76 46.96
CA ASP A 728 -21.62 -32.19 46.82
C ASP A 728 -21.83 -32.56 45.34
N ILE A 729 -20.78 -33.09 44.71
CA ILE A 729 -20.68 -33.39 43.27
C ILE A 729 -20.18 -34.83 43.15
N SER A 730 -20.68 -35.60 42.19
CA SER A 730 -20.23 -36.99 41.97
C SER A 730 -20.11 -37.31 40.49
N VAL A 731 -19.06 -38.04 40.11
CA VAL A 731 -18.92 -38.62 38.76
C VAL A 731 -19.28 -40.11 38.78
N PRO A 732 -19.76 -40.68 37.67
CA PRO A 732 -20.04 -42.12 37.59
C PRO A 732 -18.79 -42.95 37.80
N VAL A 733 -18.96 -44.18 38.29
CA VAL A 733 -17.84 -45.13 38.43
C VAL A 733 -17.19 -45.38 37.06
N ALA A 734 -15.86 -45.33 37.01
CA ALA A 734 -15.11 -45.64 35.80
C ALA A 734 -15.35 -47.11 35.39
N SER A 735 -15.63 -47.33 34.11
CA SER A 735 -16.05 -48.63 33.58
C SER A 735 -15.78 -48.71 32.07
N ALA A 736 -15.85 -49.91 31.51
CA ALA A 736 -15.56 -50.13 30.09
C ALA A 736 -16.41 -49.27 29.13
N SER A 737 -17.62 -48.83 29.52
CA SER A 737 -18.48 -47.97 28.70
C SER A 737 -18.10 -46.50 28.71
N ASN A 738 -17.40 -46.01 29.75
CA ASN A 738 -16.91 -44.63 29.82
C ASN A 738 -15.38 -44.54 29.65
N LYS A 739 -14.71 -45.60 29.19
CA LYS A 739 -13.29 -45.56 28.89
C LYS A 739 -12.96 -44.50 27.84
N GLY A 740 -11.94 -43.68 28.11
CA GLY A 740 -11.53 -42.55 27.28
C GLY A 740 -12.34 -41.27 27.51
N LYS A 741 -13.45 -41.33 28.26
CA LYS A 741 -14.27 -40.17 28.58
C LYS A 741 -13.57 -39.27 29.60
N ILE A 742 -13.88 -37.98 29.54
CA ILE A 742 -13.18 -36.90 30.24
C ILE A 742 -14.16 -36.13 31.13
N PHE A 743 -13.73 -35.81 32.35
CA PHE A 743 -14.43 -34.90 33.24
C PHE A 743 -13.45 -33.79 33.69
N THR A 744 -13.87 -32.53 33.61
CA THR A 744 -13.10 -31.42 34.17
C THR A 744 -13.92 -30.63 35.18
N PHE A 745 -13.25 -30.10 36.22
CA PHE A 745 -13.89 -29.28 37.24
C PHE A 745 -13.02 -28.04 37.53
N LYS A 746 -13.53 -26.87 37.16
CA LYS A 746 -12.97 -25.55 37.49
C LYS A 746 -13.77 -24.95 38.66
N SER A 747 -13.11 -24.65 39.77
CA SER A 747 -13.78 -24.11 40.96
C SER A 747 -13.28 -22.70 41.29
N ASP A 748 -14.14 -21.71 41.08
CA ASP A 748 -13.89 -20.29 41.39
C ASP A 748 -14.90 -19.73 42.42
N ALA A 749 -15.74 -20.60 42.99
CA ALA A 749 -16.65 -20.25 44.08
C ALA A 749 -15.89 -20.03 45.40
N GLY A 750 -16.36 -19.10 46.24
CA GLY A 750 -15.76 -18.83 47.56
C GLY A 750 -15.96 -19.96 48.58
N TYR A 751 -16.86 -20.91 48.31
CA TYR A 751 -17.09 -22.11 49.11
C TYR A 751 -16.39 -23.33 48.50
N HIS A 752 -15.89 -24.22 49.34
CA HIS A 752 -15.33 -25.50 48.91
C HIS A 752 -16.44 -26.43 48.41
N SER A 753 -16.19 -27.12 47.31
CA SER A 753 -17.04 -28.21 46.84
C SER A 753 -16.42 -29.55 47.23
N TYR A 754 -17.18 -30.64 47.16
CA TYR A 754 -16.74 -31.99 47.46
C TYR A 754 -17.04 -32.86 46.24
N LEU A 755 -16.03 -33.51 45.68
CA LEU A 755 -16.14 -34.38 44.51
C LEU A 755 -15.96 -35.85 44.93
N ASP A 756 -17.02 -36.64 44.77
CA ASP A 756 -16.97 -38.10 44.92
C ASP A 756 -16.46 -38.72 43.61
N ILE A 757 -15.29 -39.36 43.67
CA ILE A 757 -14.58 -39.93 42.53
C ILE A 757 -13.72 -41.13 42.96
N ASN A 758 -13.68 -42.20 42.16
CA ASN A 758 -12.97 -43.45 42.47
C ASN A 758 -13.33 -44.11 43.83
N GLY A 759 -14.49 -43.78 44.41
CA GLY A 759 -14.91 -44.26 45.73
C GLY A 759 -14.40 -43.44 46.91
N GLU A 760 -13.72 -42.32 46.67
CA GLU A 760 -13.27 -41.36 47.68
C GLU A 760 -13.94 -40.00 47.47
N GLN A 761 -14.12 -39.24 48.56
CA GLN A 761 -14.59 -37.86 48.50
C GLN A 761 -13.40 -36.90 48.66
N ILE A 762 -13.13 -36.09 47.63
CA ILE A 762 -12.06 -35.09 47.66
C ILE A 762 -12.63 -33.67 47.85
N THR A 763 -11.93 -32.83 48.61
CA THR A 763 -12.29 -31.41 48.74
C THR A 763 -11.72 -30.62 47.57
N VAL A 764 -12.57 -29.83 46.91
CA VAL A 764 -12.24 -28.97 45.76
C VAL A 764 -12.33 -27.50 46.19
N PRO A 765 -11.23 -26.87 46.63
CA PRO A 765 -11.20 -25.47 47.06
C PRO A 765 -11.32 -24.48 45.88
N ASN A 766 -11.45 -23.20 46.22
CA ASN A 766 -11.36 -22.09 45.26
C ASN A 766 -10.01 -22.11 44.52
N GLY A 767 -10.01 -21.76 43.24
CA GLY A 767 -8.85 -21.81 42.34
C GLY A 767 -8.55 -23.20 41.76
N SER A 768 -9.30 -24.25 42.14
CA SER A 768 -9.03 -25.60 41.65
C SER A 768 -9.28 -25.72 40.15
N ARG A 769 -8.41 -26.48 39.47
CA ARG A 769 -8.54 -26.91 38.08
C ARG A 769 -8.22 -28.40 38.05
N LEU A 770 -9.26 -29.22 37.96
CA LEU A 770 -9.14 -30.68 37.96
C LEU A 770 -9.48 -31.23 36.58
N LEU A 771 -8.74 -32.24 36.15
CA LEU A 771 -9.01 -33.03 34.95
C LEU A 771 -8.92 -34.51 35.30
N TYR A 772 -9.85 -35.30 34.77
CA TYR A 772 -9.89 -36.75 34.95
C TYR A 772 -10.22 -37.42 33.62
N VAL A 773 -9.52 -38.51 33.30
CA VAL A 773 -9.79 -39.37 32.15
C VAL A 773 -10.05 -40.79 32.64
N SER A 774 -11.15 -41.41 32.23
CA SER A 774 -11.45 -42.79 32.63
C SER A 774 -10.60 -43.77 31.81
N ASP A 775 -9.81 -44.63 32.47
CA ASP A 775 -9.07 -45.73 31.81
C ASP A 775 -9.95 -46.97 31.54
N GLY A 776 -11.21 -46.93 32.01
CA GLY A 776 -12.19 -48.03 32.01
C GLY A 776 -12.31 -48.80 33.32
N GLN A 777 -11.54 -48.43 34.36
CA GLN A 777 -11.54 -49.00 35.72
C GLN A 777 -11.42 -47.91 36.80
N THR A 778 -10.64 -46.85 36.54
CA THR A 778 -10.46 -45.68 37.40
C THR A 778 -10.50 -44.38 36.58
N TRP A 779 -10.90 -43.29 37.22
CA TRP A 779 -10.69 -41.93 36.73
C TRP A 779 -9.26 -41.49 37.07
N VAL A 780 -8.39 -41.51 36.07
CA VAL A 780 -7.00 -41.09 36.18
C VAL A 780 -6.95 -39.56 36.23
N LYS A 781 -6.52 -39.01 37.36
CA LYS A 781 -6.31 -37.57 37.52
C LYS A 781 -5.19 -37.11 36.58
N ASP A 782 -5.39 -35.99 35.91
CA ASP A 782 -4.45 -35.39 34.96
C ASP A 782 -4.04 -36.37 33.84
N GLY A 783 -4.93 -37.31 33.50
CA GLY A 783 -4.69 -38.35 32.49
C GLY A 783 -4.58 -37.80 31.07
N GLU A 784 -3.79 -38.48 30.23
CA GLU A 784 -3.62 -38.12 28.82
C GLU A 784 -4.88 -38.45 28.02
N TYR A 785 -5.24 -37.55 27.10
CA TYR A 785 -6.30 -37.71 26.11
C TYR A 785 -5.90 -36.95 24.85
N ASN A 786 -6.39 -37.38 23.69
CA ASN A 786 -6.26 -36.60 22.48
C ASN A 786 -7.54 -35.77 22.27
N ALA A 787 -7.41 -34.44 22.27
CA ALA A 787 -8.49 -33.52 22.01
C ALA A 787 -8.65 -33.17 20.51
N THR A 788 -7.59 -33.33 19.71
CA THR A 788 -7.51 -32.70 18.39
C THR A 788 -6.96 -33.62 17.30
N LYS A 789 -7.33 -33.31 16.05
CA LYS A 789 -6.82 -33.96 14.83
C LYS A 789 -6.06 -32.92 14.02
N GLU A 790 -4.84 -33.26 13.60
CA GLU A 790 -4.05 -32.43 12.68
C GLU A 790 -4.84 -32.19 11.37
N ARG A 791 -4.81 -30.97 10.84
CA ARG A 791 -5.65 -30.58 9.70
C ARG A 791 -4.83 -29.82 8.66
N LYS A 792 -4.48 -30.51 7.58
CA LYS A 792 -3.72 -30.01 6.42
C LYS A 792 -4.61 -29.91 5.16
N PRO A 793 -4.52 -28.85 4.34
CA PRO A 793 -5.17 -28.80 3.03
C PRO A 793 -4.56 -29.80 2.05
N ASP A 794 -5.40 -30.39 1.19
CA ASP A 794 -4.96 -31.17 0.02
C ASP A 794 -4.75 -30.29 -1.21
N ALA A 795 -5.42 -29.13 -1.28
CA ALA A 795 -5.25 -28.15 -2.35
C ALA A 795 -5.13 -26.73 -1.81
N PHE A 796 -4.25 -25.93 -2.42
CA PHE A 796 -3.87 -24.60 -1.99
C PHE A 796 -4.20 -23.56 -3.07
N GLY A 797 -4.89 -22.48 -2.69
CA GLY A 797 -5.15 -21.35 -3.58
C GLY A 797 -6.01 -21.66 -4.81
N VAL A 798 -6.89 -22.64 -4.71
CA VAL A 798 -7.81 -23.06 -5.79
C VAL A 798 -9.16 -22.34 -5.66
N PRO A 799 -9.93 -22.16 -6.75
CA PRO A 799 -11.32 -21.72 -6.62
C PRO A 799 -12.17 -22.74 -5.87
N VAL A 800 -13.01 -22.25 -4.95
CA VAL A 800 -13.80 -23.06 -4.03
C VAL A 800 -15.29 -22.81 -4.18
N THR A 801 -16.07 -23.84 -3.89
CA THR A 801 -17.50 -23.74 -3.57
C THR A 801 -17.62 -23.98 -2.07
N THR A 802 -17.89 -22.91 -1.32
CA THR A 802 -18.04 -22.93 0.14
C THR A 802 -19.50 -23.18 0.49
N LEU A 803 -19.77 -24.29 1.16
CA LEU A 803 -21.08 -24.71 1.63
C LEU A 803 -21.25 -24.28 3.08
N VAL A 804 -22.29 -23.51 3.38
CA VAL A 804 -22.58 -23.02 4.73
C VAL A 804 -24.05 -23.25 5.11
N GLY A 805 -24.31 -23.38 6.41
CA GLY A 805 -25.67 -23.45 6.92
C GLY A 805 -25.76 -23.85 8.39
N TYR A 806 -26.98 -24.14 8.82
CA TYR A 806 -27.31 -24.57 10.19
C TYR A 806 -27.91 -25.98 10.18
N TYR A 807 -27.69 -26.72 11.26
CA TYR A 807 -28.27 -28.05 11.46
C TYR A 807 -28.52 -28.37 12.94
N ASP A 808 -29.61 -29.08 13.22
CA ASP A 808 -29.89 -29.69 14.53
C ASP A 808 -29.70 -31.20 14.43
N PRO A 809 -28.63 -31.77 14.99
CA PRO A 809 -28.45 -33.23 15.09
C PRO A 809 -29.62 -33.98 15.71
N GLN A 810 -30.43 -33.32 16.54
CA GLN A 810 -31.58 -33.91 17.22
C GLN A 810 -32.89 -33.77 16.44
N ASN A 811 -32.85 -33.12 15.26
CA ASN A 811 -33.99 -32.93 14.36
C ASN A 811 -35.25 -32.35 15.05
N THR A 812 -35.06 -31.34 15.91
CA THR A 812 -36.15 -30.59 16.57
C THR A 812 -36.30 -29.17 16.01
N LEU A 813 -35.22 -28.60 15.48
CA LEU A 813 -35.21 -27.38 14.68
C LEU A 813 -34.96 -27.75 13.22
N ASP A 814 -35.63 -27.07 12.29
CA ASP A 814 -35.48 -27.34 10.86
C ASP A 814 -34.07 -26.96 10.40
N SER A 815 -33.30 -27.96 9.96
CA SER A 815 -31.95 -27.75 9.42
C SER A 815 -32.02 -27.03 8.07
N TYR A 816 -31.01 -26.24 7.73
CA TYR A 816 -31.06 -25.39 6.54
C TYR A 816 -29.68 -25.13 5.92
N ILE A 817 -29.52 -25.58 4.67
CA ILE A 817 -28.39 -25.31 3.80
C ILE A 817 -28.66 -24.00 3.04
N PHE A 818 -27.74 -23.03 3.14
CA PHE A 818 -27.84 -21.79 2.38
C PHE A 818 -27.39 -21.97 0.91
N PRO A 819 -27.68 -21.02 0.00
CA PRO A 819 -27.02 -20.99 -1.30
C PRO A 819 -25.50 -21.10 -1.17
N ALA A 820 -24.87 -21.88 -2.03
CA ALA A 820 -23.43 -22.06 -2.01
C ALA A 820 -22.70 -20.75 -2.36
N LEU A 821 -21.59 -20.48 -1.70
CA LEU A 821 -20.75 -19.31 -1.95
C LEU A 821 -19.61 -19.73 -2.89
N HIS A 822 -19.34 -18.96 -3.95
CA HIS A 822 -18.32 -19.32 -4.93
C HIS A 822 -17.13 -18.36 -4.82
N GLY A 823 -16.00 -18.86 -4.32
CA GLY A 823 -14.78 -18.11 -4.10
C GLY A 823 -13.70 -18.41 -5.15
N SER A 824 -12.88 -17.41 -5.44
CA SER A 824 -11.80 -17.49 -6.44
C SER A 824 -10.50 -18.14 -5.93
N TYR A 825 -10.24 -18.06 -4.63
CA TYR A 825 -9.03 -18.57 -3.99
C TYR A 825 -9.35 -19.07 -2.58
N GLY A 826 -9.00 -20.32 -2.29
CA GLY A 826 -9.17 -20.94 -0.98
C GLY A 826 -8.46 -22.29 -0.85
N TYR A 827 -8.65 -22.93 0.30
CA TYR A 827 -8.04 -24.19 0.68
C TYR A 827 -9.11 -25.29 0.79
N VAL A 828 -8.80 -26.47 0.25
CA VAL A 828 -9.69 -27.64 0.25
C VAL A 828 -9.03 -28.75 1.05
N TYR A 829 -9.83 -29.50 1.79
CA TYR A 829 -9.36 -30.52 2.73
C TYR A 829 -9.95 -31.89 2.40
N PRO A 830 -9.26 -32.99 2.79
CA PRO A 830 -9.76 -34.33 2.58
C PRO A 830 -11.07 -34.55 3.35
N ASP A 831 -11.94 -35.36 2.75
CA ASP A 831 -13.16 -35.85 3.38
C ASP A 831 -12.86 -36.82 4.55
N ASP A 832 -13.86 -37.07 5.39
CA ASP A 832 -13.77 -37.93 6.56
C ASP A 832 -14.46 -39.30 6.34
N ALA A 833 -14.82 -39.67 5.10
CA ALA A 833 -15.64 -40.85 4.79
C ALA A 833 -15.02 -42.17 5.27
N ALA A 834 -13.68 -42.25 5.30
CA ALA A 834 -12.94 -43.41 5.82
C ALA A 834 -13.01 -43.55 7.37
N THR A 835 -13.41 -42.49 8.07
CA THR A 835 -13.47 -42.43 9.55
C THR A 835 -14.87 -42.20 10.11
N LEU A 836 -15.85 -41.85 9.27
CA LEU A 836 -17.25 -41.62 9.66
C LEU A 836 -18.00 -42.92 9.95
N SER A 837 -18.77 -42.93 11.04
CA SER A 837 -19.70 -44.03 11.34
C SER A 837 -21.04 -43.82 10.61
N ALA A 838 -21.79 -44.88 10.34
CA ALA A 838 -23.03 -44.81 9.57
C ALA A 838 -24.15 -43.97 10.22
N ASN A 839 -24.08 -43.75 11.54
CA ASN A 839 -25.05 -42.94 12.28
C ASN A 839 -24.54 -41.52 12.54
N SER A 840 -23.26 -41.24 12.28
CA SER A 840 -22.67 -39.93 12.58
C SER A 840 -23.25 -38.83 11.71
N CYS A 841 -23.35 -37.62 12.25
CA CYS A 841 -23.68 -36.44 11.47
C CYS A 841 -22.61 -36.15 10.41
N ALA A 842 -23.02 -35.88 9.18
CA ALA A 842 -22.15 -35.53 8.07
C ALA A 842 -22.82 -34.57 7.09
N LEU A 843 -22.01 -33.74 6.44
CA LEU A 843 -22.38 -33.06 5.20
C LEU A 843 -21.93 -33.94 4.03
N GLU A 844 -22.88 -34.48 3.27
CA GLU A 844 -22.61 -35.25 2.05
C GLU A 844 -22.74 -34.33 0.83
N VAL A 845 -21.73 -34.33 -0.03
CA VAL A 845 -21.69 -33.50 -1.25
C VAL A 845 -21.57 -34.40 -2.47
N GLU A 846 -22.61 -34.41 -3.30
CA GLU A 846 -22.64 -35.10 -4.59
C GLU A 846 -21.92 -34.24 -5.64
N THR A 847 -20.99 -34.83 -6.38
CA THR A 847 -20.28 -34.19 -7.51
C THR A 847 -20.87 -34.62 -8.85
N ALA A 848 -20.66 -33.83 -9.89
CA ALA A 848 -21.16 -34.13 -11.24
C ALA A 848 -20.57 -35.42 -11.85
N ASN A 849 -19.46 -35.94 -11.30
CA ASN A 849 -18.87 -37.23 -11.70
C ASN A 849 -19.42 -38.44 -10.92
N GLY A 850 -20.35 -38.22 -9.98
CA GLY A 850 -21.01 -39.27 -9.19
C GLY A 850 -20.27 -39.70 -7.92
N ALA A 851 -19.22 -39.00 -7.51
CA ALA A 851 -18.62 -39.17 -6.18
C ALA A 851 -19.48 -38.49 -5.11
N VAL A 852 -19.35 -38.96 -3.86
CA VAL A 852 -20.02 -38.38 -2.69
C VAL A 852 -18.95 -38.14 -1.62
N LEU A 853 -18.56 -36.88 -1.46
CA LEU A 853 -17.62 -36.43 -0.43
C LEU A 853 -18.37 -36.33 0.90
N LYS A 854 -17.77 -36.76 2.01
CA LYS A 854 -18.42 -36.77 3.34
C LYS A 854 -17.60 -36.03 4.38
N TYR A 855 -18.11 -34.92 4.88
CA TYR A 855 -17.41 -34.08 5.87
C TYR A 855 -18.05 -34.26 7.24
N ALA A 856 -17.23 -34.61 8.25
CA ALA A 856 -17.76 -34.93 9.57
C ALA A 856 -18.34 -33.70 10.28
N LEU A 857 -19.53 -33.86 10.86
CA LEU A 857 -20.23 -32.88 11.68
C LEU A 857 -20.33 -33.40 13.13
N LYS A 858 -20.74 -32.53 14.08
CA LYS A 858 -20.93 -32.91 15.49
C LYS A 858 -22.30 -33.56 15.66
N ASN A 859 -22.36 -34.61 16.46
CA ASN A 859 -23.53 -35.46 16.65
C ASN A 859 -24.51 -34.88 17.68
N ASN A 860 -24.12 -33.81 18.38
CA ASN A 860 -24.93 -33.15 19.38
C ASN A 860 -25.02 -31.65 19.13
N ARG A 861 -26.17 -31.05 19.47
CA ARG A 861 -26.27 -29.60 19.66
C ARG A 861 -25.28 -29.13 20.73
N ARG A 862 -24.48 -28.12 20.41
CA ARG A 862 -23.50 -27.50 21.33
C ARG A 862 -24.07 -26.33 22.13
N ASN A 863 -25.27 -25.89 21.76
CA ASN A 863 -26.13 -24.96 22.49
C ASN A 863 -27.54 -25.55 22.47
N ALA A 864 -28.26 -25.58 23.60
CA ALA A 864 -29.58 -26.24 23.66
C ALA A 864 -30.63 -25.55 22.78
N ASP A 865 -30.60 -24.22 22.73
CA ASP A 865 -31.61 -23.39 22.07
C ASP A 865 -31.26 -23.08 20.61
N ASN A 866 -30.11 -23.54 20.11
CA ASN A 866 -29.60 -23.19 18.79
C ASN A 866 -29.03 -24.40 18.04
N MET A 867 -29.24 -24.42 16.73
CA MET A 867 -28.55 -25.28 15.78
C MET A 867 -27.02 -25.12 15.86
N ASN A 868 -26.30 -26.18 15.47
CA ASN A 868 -24.91 -26.07 15.10
C ASN A 868 -24.80 -25.40 13.72
N LYS A 869 -23.63 -24.86 13.40
CA LYS A 869 -23.30 -24.29 12.08
C LYS A 869 -22.32 -25.23 11.37
N PHE A 870 -22.42 -25.31 10.05
CA PHE A 870 -21.43 -25.98 9.21
C PHE A 870 -20.85 -25.04 8.16
N HIS A 871 -19.62 -25.33 7.73
CA HIS A 871 -18.85 -24.54 6.76
C HIS A 871 -17.75 -25.41 6.14
N VAL A 872 -17.83 -25.67 4.83
CA VAL A 872 -16.94 -26.61 4.12
C VAL A 872 -16.56 -26.06 2.75
N ASN A 873 -15.28 -26.11 2.39
CA ASN A 873 -14.79 -25.84 1.04
C ASN A 873 -14.70 -27.12 0.22
N VAL A 874 -15.34 -27.13 -0.95
CA VAL A 874 -15.16 -28.14 -2.01
C VAL A 874 -14.48 -27.46 -3.20
N ALA A 875 -13.61 -28.15 -3.95
CA ALA A 875 -12.98 -27.52 -5.11
C ALA A 875 -14.01 -27.25 -6.21
N ARG A 876 -13.99 -26.06 -6.82
CA ARG A 876 -14.87 -25.71 -7.95
C ARG A 876 -14.66 -26.64 -9.15
N SER A 877 -13.47 -27.22 -9.28
CA SER A 877 -13.12 -28.23 -10.29
C SER A 877 -13.91 -29.54 -10.17
N ASP A 878 -14.33 -29.89 -8.95
CA ASP A 878 -15.01 -31.16 -8.69
C ASP A 878 -16.49 -31.10 -9.07
N ASN A 879 -16.97 -29.88 -9.40
CA ASN A 879 -18.31 -29.59 -9.87
C ASN A 879 -19.39 -30.17 -8.93
N PRO A 880 -19.48 -29.67 -7.68
CA PRO A 880 -20.49 -30.13 -6.73
C PRO A 880 -21.89 -29.70 -7.19
N VAL A 881 -22.85 -30.63 -7.17
CA VAL A 881 -24.21 -30.45 -7.70
C VAL A 881 -25.31 -30.54 -6.64
N ARG A 882 -25.02 -31.15 -5.47
CA ARG A 882 -25.95 -31.23 -4.35
C ARG A 882 -25.21 -31.34 -3.02
N ALA A 883 -25.74 -30.71 -1.99
CA ALA A 883 -25.35 -30.93 -0.60
C ALA A 883 -26.53 -31.50 0.18
N SER A 884 -26.27 -32.42 1.12
CA SER A 884 -27.26 -32.95 2.05
C SER A 884 -26.66 -33.05 3.46
N VAL A 885 -27.37 -32.58 4.47
CA VAL A 885 -27.02 -32.83 5.87
C VAL A 885 -27.70 -34.11 6.32
N ILE A 886 -26.93 -35.06 6.85
CA ILE A 886 -27.41 -36.38 7.29
C ILE A 886 -26.97 -36.60 8.73
N CYS A 887 -27.89 -37.05 9.60
CA CYS A 887 -27.62 -37.47 10.99
C CYS A 887 -28.48 -38.71 11.30
N ASP A 888 -27.95 -39.69 12.03
CA ASP A 888 -28.65 -40.96 12.32
C ASP A 888 -29.29 -41.61 11.07
N ALA A 889 -28.52 -41.64 9.98
CA ALA A 889 -28.91 -42.10 8.63
C ALA A 889 -30.17 -41.41 8.03
N SER A 890 -30.61 -40.29 8.62
CA SER A 890 -31.75 -39.49 8.19
C SER A 890 -31.28 -38.18 7.55
N VAL A 891 -31.82 -37.84 6.37
CA VAL A 891 -31.54 -36.56 5.71
C VAL A 891 -32.33 -35.46 6.43
N LEU A 892 -31.63 -34.48 6.99
CA LEU A 892 -32.22 -33.35 7.72
C LEU A 892 -32.57 -32.19 6.77
N ASP A 893 -31.68 -31.90 5.82
CA ASP A 893 -31.93 -30.98 4.70
C ASP A 893 -31.10 -31.41 3.48
N ALA A 894 -31.54 -31.04 2.27
CA ALA A 894 -30.80 -31.25 1.03
C ALA A 894 -31.08 -30.16 -0.01
N LYS A 895 -30.01 -29.55 -0.53
CA LYS A 895 -30.08 -28.44 -1.50
C LYS A 895 -29.30 -28.76 -2.77
N ALA A 896 -29.88 -28.44 -3.92
CA ALA A 896 -29.13 -28.39 -5.17
C ALA A 896 -28.11 -27.24 -5.13
N ILE A 897 -26.90 -27.48 -5.63
CA ILE A 897 -25.84 -26.48 -5.72
C ILE A 897 -25.90 -25.84 -7.10
N SER A 898 -26.12 -24.52 -7.14
CA SER A 898 -26.05 -23.76 -8.38
C SER A 898 -24.63 -23.76 -8.94
N GLN A 899 -24.52 -23.66 -10.25
CA GLN A 899 -23.22 -23.42 -10.89
C GLN A 899 -22.78 -21.98 -10.64
N PRO A 900 -21.47 -21.74 -10.41
CA PRO A 900 -20.92 -20.40 -10.30
C PRO A 900 -21.14 -19.60 -11.58
N THR A 901 -21.52 -18.34 -11.43
CA THR A 901 -21.94 -17.45 -12.51
C THR A 901 -20.82 -16.56 -13.05
N LEU A 902 -19.76 -16.34 -12.26
CA LEU A 902 -18.62 -15.49 -12.60
C LEU A 902 -17.34 -16.31 -12.75
N ALA A 903 -16.36 -15.76 -13.46
CA ALA A 903 -15.01 -16.30 -13.48
C ALA A 903 -14.33 -16.09 -12.11
N PRO A 904 -13.51 -17.03 -11.63
CA PRO A 904 -12.77 -16.85 -10.39
C PRO A 904 -11.65 -15.83 -10.60
N VAL A 905 -11.76 -14.67 -9.94
CA VAL A 905 -10.77 -13.59 -10.00
C VAL A 905 -10.18 -13.35 -8.61
N TYR A 906 -8.86 -13.39 -8.51
CA TYR A 906 -8.12 -12.92 -7.33
C TYR A 906 -6.93 -12.06 -7.79
N THR A 907 -6.36 -11.28 -6.88
CA THR A 907 -5.07 -10.60 -7.08
C THR A 907 -4.02 -11.10 -6.09
N VAL A 908 -2.75 -10.91 -6.45
CA VAL A 908 -1.60 -11.12 -5.56
C VAL A 908 -0.72 -9.89 -5.68
N GLN A 909 -0.55 -9.16 -4.59
CA GLN A 909 0.39 -8.05 -4.45
C GLN A 909 1.68 -8.56 -3.78
N GLY A 910 2.84 -8.02 -4.17
CA GLY A 910 4.17 -8.44 -3.69
C GLY A 910 4.85 -9.55 -4.51
N GLU A 911 4.13 -10.26 -5.37
CA GLU A 911 4.69 -11.16 -6.39
C GLU A 911 4.81 -10.43 -7.74
N ASP A 912 5.83 -10.75 -8.57
CA ASP A 912 6.10 -10.02 -9.84
C ASP A 912 5.10 -10.38 -10.97
N THR A 913 4.03 -11.07 -10.62
CA THR A 913 2.98 -11.51 -11.55
C THR A 913 1.61 -11.33 -10.91
N LEU A 914 0.78 -10.46 -11.50
CA LEU A 914 -0.66 -10.54 -11.35
C LEU A 914 -1.13 -11.88 -11.95
N LYS A 915 -1.32 -12.89 -11.10
CA LYS A 915 -1.84 -14.20 -11.49
C LYS A 915 -3.34 -14.14 -11.73
N VAL A 916 -3.74 -13.66 -12.91
CA VAL A 916 -5.09 -13.96 -13.43
C VAL A 916 -5.15 -15.47 -13.66
N ALA A 917 -6.12 -16.14 -13.03
CA ALA A 917 -6.31 -17.59 -13.12
C ALA A 917 -6.81 -18.03 -14.51
N THR A 918 -5.91 -17.97 -15.51
CA THR A 918 -6.15 -18.50 -16.85
C THR A 918 -5.99 -20.02 -16.84
N PHE A 919 -7.12 -20.72 -16.91
CA PHE A 919 -7.13 -22.18 -16.94
C PHE A 919 -6.60 -22.71 -18.28
N ASN A 920 -5.46 -23.41 -18.21
CA ASN A 920 -5.08 -24.36 -19.26
C ASN A 920 -6.03 -25.56 -19.22
N THR A 921 -7.09 -25.54 -20.03
CA THR A 921 -7.77 -26.77 -20.41
C THR A 921 -6.80 -27.61 -21.25
N PHE A 922 -6.44 -28.80 -20.78
CA PHE A 922 -5.55 -29.71 -21.50
C PHE A 922 -6.16 -30.14 -22.84
N SER A 923 -5.77 -29.45 -23.91
CA SER A 923 -5.90 -29.92 -25.28
C SER A 923 -4.58 -29.66 -26.02
N GLN A 924 -4.20 -30.66 -26.82
CA GLN A 924 -2.95 -30.88 -27.58
C GLN A 924 -2.14 -29.63 -28.04
N PRO A 925 -0.80 -29.75 -28.17
CA PRO A 925 0.10 -28.60 -28.27
C PRO A 925 -0.03 -27.83 -29.59
N ASN A 926 -0.69 -26.67 -29.55
CA ASN A 926 -0.53 -25.66 -30.57
C ASN A 926 0.79 -24.90 -30.34
N VAL A 927 1.64 -24.90 -31.37
CA VAL A 927 2.97 -24.27 -31.34
C VAL A 927 2.81 -22.76 -31.05
N ARG A 928 3.54 -22.25 -30.05
CA ARG A 928 3.67 -20.80 -29.84
C ARG A 928 4.30 -20.16 -31.08
N VAL A 929 3.50 -19.40 -31.82
CA VAL A 929 4.03 -18.41 -32.77
C VAL A 929 4.52 -17.22 -31.96
N GLN A 930 5.79 -16.85 -32.12
CA GLN A 930 6.32 -15.63 -31.51
C GLN A 930 5.60 -14.41 -32.10
N THR A 931 5.33 -13.41 -31.25
CA THR A 931 4.80 -12.12 -31.67
C THR A 931 5.73 -11.47 -32.68
N THR A 932 5.32 -11.40 -33.95
CA THR A 932 5.98 -10.60 -34.97
C THR A 932 5.55 -9.14 -34.86
N GLU A 933 6.55 -8.27 -34.80
CA GLU A 933 6.45 -6.82 -34.82
C GLU A 933 5.67 -6.33 -36.05
N TYR A 934 4.65 -5.49 -35.84
CA TYR A 934 3.77 -5.04 -36.92
C TYR A 934 4.33 -3.75 -37.56
N ALA A 935 5.17 -3.90 -38.57
CA ALA A 935 5.60 -2.76 -39.38
C ALA A 935 4.40 -2.19 -40.18
N PRO A 936 4.13 -0.87 -40.15
CA PRO A 936 2.98 -0.30 -40.82
C PRO A 936 3.11 -0.40 -42.35
N GLN A 937 2.24 -1.18 -42.98
CA GLN A 937 2.09 -1.17 -44.43
C GLN A 937 1.27 0.04 -44.88
N GLN A 938 1.81 0.75 -45.86
CA GLN A 938 1.18 1.90 -46.50
C GLN A 938 -0.01 1.43 -47.35
N CYS A 939 -1.23 1.81 -46.95
CA CYS A 939 -2.47 1.45 -47.66
C CYS A 939 -2.88 2.53 -48.66
N ASP A 940 -2.53 2.35 -49.93
CA ASP A 940 -3.02 3.19 -51.04
C ASP A 940 -4.43 2.76 -51.48
N HIS A 941 -5.48 3.36 -50.90
CA HIS A 941 -6.86 3.22 -51.39
C HIS A 941 -7.65 4.54 -51.36
N ALA A 942 -8.49 4.75 -52.38
CA ALA A 942 -8.88 6.08 -52.86
C ALA A 942 -10.24 6.61 -52.34
N ASN A 943 -10.68 6.19 -51.16
CA ASN A 943 -11.98 6.55 -50.59
C ASN A 943 -11.90 6.59 -49.05
N GLY A 944 -11.45 7.73 -48.52
CA GLY A 944 -11.12 7.90 -47.10
C GLY A 944 -12.31 8.11 -46.17
N GLU A 945 -12.83 7.01 -45.64
CA GLU A 945 -13.72 6.88 -44.46
C GLU A 945 -13.37 5.54 -43.79
N HIS A 946 -13.17 5.35 -42.47
CA HIS A 946 -12.99 6.25 -41.33
C HIS A 946 -12.25 5.50 -40.20
N ASN A 947 -11.61 6.26 -39.30
CA ASN A 947 -11.29 6.00 -37.88
C ASN A 947 -11.08 4.55 -37.36
N HIS A 948 -9.89 4.32 -36.81
CA HIS A 948 -9.67 3.56 -35.57
C HIS A 948 -8.80 4.40 -34.62
#